data_AF-A0A661SLW7-F1
#
_entry.id   AF-A0A661SLW7-F1
#
_cell.length_a   1.000
_cell.length_b   1.000
_cell.length_c   1.000
_cell.angle_alpha   90.00
_cell.angle_beta   90.00
_cell.angle_gamma   90.00
#
_symmetry.space_group_name_H-M   'P 1'
#
loop_
_entity.id
_entity.type
_entity.pdbx_description
1 polymer ?
#
loop_
_entity_poly.entity_id
_entity_poly.type
_entity_poly.pdbx_seq_one_letter_code
_entity_poly.pdbx_strand_id
1 'polypeptide(L)'
;MNQPTALEANIASYHVDVEIDDKYNVLLDVMSNYYGIMDALKTFLKEISHPHRNWQFIVQEARGYALDYFHVLRKHPDGADAASLFANVFTDAIEEEKNSMEVRADAADNLLLFLQKIIRDSGNDIEKFLPVLTNTFHRIRTFDDDNFFLFVKSFYQLKKLGQGLLEVKSDGVRSEKCFDAMNQLLFKYFECTYAYWLEEEDPWEWFEKEAIGITEPETLQVIFKDISHEHIRKQEEKLRQLVSAKENTSHFPLPTSHFSLLTSHLTPLPGHNQIVDIYREMPQKLLDAGGEKGHGKGWKVIFLFHIMGITGLSAIHEEALRDINRTLSWLISHERHLNIEKIIRKTFSILKERTAEFPTTALNCILNMGKGVYETDESDLINSFIDSVIDLGFQSPMIEGVGNDWQIKVNNAHIQNIRTWLELIELNPKYSTRLLSYLIIHLSLCGVFIKDTDLFPRDITRFLNSNIGPVYNLAKQLAKLFPVYFNDIGAEGTLRDISTRIDEISHRKDVLIHFLRKQIHVESSNRVVSFTEAVLRFWTDKEKTHLQPFVPPNIYEKIEATGPYVDGVHSILSCFEERGIRIPNDLMTMTQDKLDRLFSDIIPSGVSDPTEEDAERVQLAISLYKLLCQKYDLSTYSKIGAEMDHYLSMLRAEAFPDLSILKNALDEVGQGKISIKKNILKLLRYIQLLKNLIHSSQTYEIREDIYKKRHFTVDIPSMYGSYYEMKFDALGLTFRLEALVNVLFDELIENMDLSLITKATFYQIYARLRLFNKALKLDGISTVEIECQLDFLAHSIDVKGFTSTQYIDIFKGFAGAVKNIINDYFNNVHEENLTRILTQIPADQILSKYLPMDDPPLLVNRDRCLLVTDKLKHRISEIFSRERIASSLGLQQMDLFLTRILNTLFRQSEELQKTQLQQLLLYDPQNAMISIDQAGEQGIIFLGNKGFNLARLKRYGLPVPSGFIITTEVFRVRHMVETYRPANQNFREQVAEHIAIMERHTGKRFGDPANPLLFSVRSGSSISQPGMMDTFLDVGINEEITAGLAARTGNTWFAWDNYRRFLQCYGMSFGLERDDFDAIIKEFKKRLGIPYKRGFPGEEMRKAALTYRAMIQDSGIEIIKDPFEQLLLTITKVFDSWESPKAETYRRIIGISDDWGTAVTVQSMVFGNISSASGTGVFFTHNPRWSGDSLRLWGDFTIGNQGEDVVSGLVTTLPISISQQNIEMRDTDTTLESHFPAIYNALKGWANDLIYKKGWSPQEMEFTFEG
;
A
#
# COMPACT_ATOMS: atom_id res chain seq x y z
N MET A 1 39.23 35.63 -19.94
CA MET A 1 39.53 36.66 -18.92
C MET A 1 38.28 36.85 -18.07
N ASN A 2 38.47 36.84 -16.75
CA ASN A 2 37.51 36.90 -15.64
C ASN A 2 36.82 35.58 -15.25
N GLN A 3 37.54 34.82 -14.41
CA GLN A 3 37.07 33.70 -13.58
C GLN A 3 36.08 34.17 -12.49
N PRO A 4 35.19 33.28 -11.99
CA PRO A 4 34.39 33.54 -10.80
C PRO A 4 35.19 33.20 -9.53
N THR A 5 35.60 34.26 -8.84
CA THR A 5 36.45 34.33 -7.64
C THR A 5 35.86 33.74 -6.35
N ALA A 6 34.71 33.08 -6.38
CA ALA A 6 34.06 32.55 -5.16
C ALA A 6 34.34 31.06 -4.89
N LEU A 7 34.52 30.26 -5.95
CA LEU A 7 34.89 28.84 -5.81
C LEU A 7 36.40 28.69 -5.53
N GLU A 8 37.23 29.54 -6.14
CA GLU A 8 38.65 29.64 -5.79
C GLU A 8 38.83 30.18 -4.36
N ALA A 9 37.97 31.08 -3.86
CA ALA A 9 38.05 31.55 -2.48
C ALA A 9 37.60 30.50 -1.44
N ASN A 10 36.69 29.59 -1.79
CA ASN A 10 36.22 28.52 -0.89
C ASN A 10 37.05 27.22 -1.00
N ILE A 11 37.65 26.93 -2.14
CA ILE A 11 38.63 25.85 -2.26
C ILE A 11 39.97 26.30 -1.65
N ALA A 12 40.34 27.59 -1.76
CA ALA A 12 41.50 28.14 -1.05
C ALA A 12 41.31 28.27 0.48
N SER A 13 40.10 28.12 1.02
CA SER A 13 39.87 28.20 2.48
C SER A 13 39.94 26.84 3.20
N TYR A 14 39.84 25.71 2.47
CA TYR A 14 39.98 24.36 3.03
C TYR A 14 41.12 23.52 2.42
N HIS A 15 41.67 23.91 1.28
CA HIS A 15 42.97 23.41 0.85
C HIS A 15 44.05 24.26 1.52
N VAL A 16 44.30 24.00 2.80
CA VAL A 16 45.59 24.38 3.37
C VAL A 16 46.60 23.47 2.65
N ASP A 17 47.53 24.05 1.91
CA ASP A 17 48.67 23.29 1.39
C ASP A 17 49.52 22.93 2.62
N VAL A 18 49.17 21.81 3.25
CA VAL A 18 49.83 21.37 4.48
C VAL A 18 51.16 20.78 4.10
N GLU A 19 52.20 21.59 4.23
CA GLU A 19 53.57 21.10 4.29
C GLU A 19 53.74 20.28 5.56
N ILE A 20 54.49 19.18 5.46
CA ILE A 20 54.82 18.35 6.61
C ILE A 20 55.65 19.23 7.55
N ASP A 21 55.22 19.37 8.81
CA ASP A 21 55.95 20.11 9.83
C ASP A 21 57.40 19.59 9.93
N ASP A 22 58.38 20.50 9.85
CA ASP A 22 59.81 20.18 9.77
C ASP A 22 60.28 19.22 10.87
N LYS A 23 59.61 19.24 12.02
CA LYS A 23 59.92 18.34 13.15
C LYS A 23 59.69 16.85 12.83
N TYR A 24 58.84 16.53 11.85
CA TYR A 24 58.54 15.14 11.45
C TYR A 24 59.41 14.64 10.30
N ASN A 25 60.29 15.46 9.72
CA ASN A 25 61.22 15.02 8.66
C ASN A 25 62.13 13.87 9.12
N VAL A 26 62.45 13.80 10.42
CA VAL A 26 63.19 12.69 11.03
C VAL A 26 62.47 11.34 10.82
N LEU A 27 61.13 11.31 10.77
CA LEU A 27 60.37 10.09 10.51
C LEU A 27 60.48 9.63 9.05
N LEU A 28 60.57 10.58 8.11
CA LEU A 28 60.80 10.28 6.69
C LEU A 28 62.21 9.72 6.47
N ASP A 29 63.21 10.31 7.13
CA ASP A 29 64.61 9.88 7.02
C ASP A 29 64.82 8.47 7.59
N VAL A 30 64.25 8.18 8.77
CA VAL A 30 64.33 6.86 9.41
C VAL A 30 63.66 5.76 8.56
N MET A 31 62.56 6.10 7.87
CA MET A 31 61.78 5.15 7.06
C MET A 31 62.17 5.14 5.56
N SER A 32 63.15 5.95 5.15
CA SER A 32 63.55 6.20 3.75
C SER A 32 63.86 4.94 2.93
N ASN A 33 64.35 3.88 3.57
CA ASN A 33 64.70 2.61 2.92
C ASN A 33 63.48 1.69 2.65
N TYR A 34 62.26 2.08 3.04
CA TYR A 34 61.02 1.29 2.87
C TYR A 34 60.06 1.97 1.88
N TYR A 35 60.37 1.88 0.58
CA TYR A 35 59.64 2.57 -0.49
C TYR A 35 58.13 2.24 -0.56
N GLY A 36 57.73 1.02 -0.17
CA GLY A 36 56.34 0.57 -0.26
C GLY A 36 55.35 1.23 0.71
N ILE A 37 55.86 1.93 1.75
CA ILE A 37 55.03 2.64 2.75
C ILE A 37 55.19 4.15 2.68
N MET A 38 56.02 4.67 1.77
CA MET A 38 56.40 6.07 1.74
C MET A 38 55.22 7.01 1.42
N ASP A 39 54.33 6.61 0.51
CA ASP A 39 53.14 7.40 0.16
C ASP A 39 52.08 7.40 1.29
N ALA A 40 51.94 6.28 1.99
CA ALA A 40 51.08 6.18 3.17
C ALA A 40 51.63 7.01 4.34
N LEU A 41 52.94 6.93 4.60
CA LEU A 41 53.62 7.71 5.63
C LEU A 41 53.52 9.22 5.35
N LYS A 42 53.69 9.66 4.10
CA LYS A 42 53.48 11.07 3.73
C LYS A 42 52.05 11.53 3.95
N THR A 43 51.06 10.68 3.66
CA THR A 43 49.64 10.97 3.93
C THR A 43 49.41 11.12 5.44
N PHE A 44 49.92 10.19 6.25
CA PHE A 44 49.87 10.27 7.72
C PHE A 44 50.54 11.55 8.26
N LEU A 45 51.73 11.90 7.75
CA LEU A 45 52.46 13.08 8.19
C LEU A 45 51.81 14.41 7.77
N LYS A 46 51.11 14.42 6.63
CA LYS A 46 50.26 15.56 6.25
C LYS A 46 49.06 15.70 7.17
N GLU A 47 48.40 14.58 7.50
CA GLU A 47 47.22 14.58 8.37
C GLU A 47 47.56 15.05 9.79
N ILE A 48 48.69 14.62 10.36
CA ILE A 48 49.13 15.11 11.68
C ILE A 48 49.60 16.58 11.67
N SER A 49 50.06 17.07 10.52
CA SER A 49 50.44 18.48 10.34
C SER A 49 49.23 19.38 10.04
N HIS A 50 48.03 18.80 9.84
CA HIS A 50 46.83 19.53 9.48
C HIS A 50 46.26 20.33 10.68
N PRO A 51 45.71 21.55 10.49
CA PRO A 51 45.11 22.35 11.58
C PRO A 51 43.87 21.70 12.23
N HIS A 52 43.15 20.88 11.46
CA HIS A 52 42.01 20.09 11.91
C HIS A 52 42.35 18.61 11.76
N ARG A 53 42.93 18.02 12.81
CA ARG A 53 43.48 16.66 12.81
C ARG A 53 42.38 15.61 12.91
N ASN A 54 42.38 14.60 12.04
CA ASN A 54 41.60 13.39 12.25
C ASN A 54 42.31 12.45 13.24
N TRP A 55 42.11 12.67 14.54
CA TRP A 55 42.80 11.93 15.58
C TRP A 55 42.55 10.41 15.56
N GLN A 56 41.36 9.97 15.12
CA GLN A 56 41.06 8.54 14.99
C GLN A 56 41.96 7.87 13.96
N PHE A 57 42.12 8.47 12.78
CA PHE A 57 43.04 7.99 11.75
C PHE A 57 44.50 8.08 12.20
N ILE A 58 44.90 9.20 12.81
CA ILE A 58 46.28 9.44 13.25
C ILE A 58 46.72 8.42 14.31
N VAL A 59 45.91 8.16 15.34
CA VAL A 59 46.24 7.19 16.39
C VAL A 59 46.35 5.77 15.83
N GLN A 60 45.46 5.39 14.91
CA GLN A 60 45.47 4.08 14.27
C GLN A 60 46.72 3.85 13.41
N GLU A 61 47.08 4.82 12.56
CA GLU A 61 48.27 4.74 11.72
C GLU A 61 49.57 4.84 12.54
N ALA A 62 49.62 5.75 13.54
CA ALA A 62 50.77 5.90 14.44
C ALA A 62 51.07 4.59 15.18
N ARG A 63 50.04 3.84 15.60
CA ARG A 63 50.19 2.51 16.20
C ARG A 63 50.91 1.54 15.25
N GLY A 64 50.51 1.48 13.98
CA GLY A 64 51.16 0.63 12.97
C GLY A 64 52.64 0.97 12.80
N TYR A 65 52.97 2.25 12.59
CA TYR A 65 54.36 2.68 12.43
C TYR A 65 55.20 2.49 13.69
N ALA A 66 54.66 2.80 14.86
CA ALA A 66 55.40 2.70 16.13
C ALA A 66 55.69 1.23 16.53
N LEU A 67 54.75 0.30 16.29
CA LEU A 67 54.89 -1.08 16.74
C LEU A 67 55.54 -2.00 15.69
N ASP A 68 55.05 -1.99 14.45
CA ASP A 68 55.46 -2.95 13.42
C ASP A 68 56.85 -2.61 12.86
N TYR A 69 57.24 -1.34 12.92
CA TYR A 69 58.53 -0.84 12.42
C TYR A 69 59.51 -0.47 13.54
N PHE A 70 59.26 -0.85 14.79
CA PHE A 70 60.17 -0.55 15.90
C PHE A 70 61.61 -1.04 15.66
N HIS A 71 61.81 -2.16 14.96
CA HIS A 71 63.15 -2.66 14.61
C HIS A 71 63.93 -1.70 13.70
N VAL A 72 63.23 -0.85 12.92
CA VAL A 72 63.82 0.20 12.09
C VAL A 72 64.30 1.35 12.98
N LEU A 73 63.45 1.80 13.91
CA LEU A 73 63.80 2.81 14.90
C LEU A 73 65.00 2.36 15.74
N ARG A 74 65.04 1.09 16.19
CA ARG A 74 66.15 0.57 16.98
C ARG A 74 67.51 0.68 16.27
N LYS A 75 67.57 0.39 14.97
CA LYS A 75 68.81 0.33 14.18
C LYS A 75 69.30 1.70 13.67
N HIS A 76 68.42 2.67 13.51
CA HIS A 76 68.75 3.97 12.91
C HIS A 76 69.38 4.93 13.92
N PRO A 77 70.43 5.72 13.59
CA PRO A 77 71.06 6.69 14.51
C PRO A 77 70.08 7.66 15.20
N ASP A 78 69.14 8.23 14.47
CA ASP A 78 68.10 9.16 15.02
C ASP A 78 66.84 8.46 15.53
N GLY A 79 66.90 7.14 15.73
CA GLY A 79 65.75 6.33 16.12
C GLY A 79 65.12 6.68 17.47
N ALA A 80 65.87 7.27 18.40
CA ALA A 80 65.33 7.76 19.67
C ALA A 80 64.46 9.00 19.47
N ASP A 81 64.88 9.91 18.59
CA ASP A 81 64.13 11.12 18.27
C ASP A 81 62.83 10.76 17.52
N ALA A 82 62.90 9.80 16.58
CA ALA A 82 61.72 9.23 15.94
C ALA A 82 60.74 8.56 16.94
N ALA A 83 61.26 7.80 17.91
CA ALA A 83 60.43 7.19 18.95
C ALA A 83 59.80 8.24 19.86
N SER A 84 60.50 9.33 20.17
CA SER A 84 59.96 10.45 20.92
C SER A 84 58.82 11.15 20.16
N LEU A 85 58.93 11.29 18.83
CA LEU A 85 57.86 11.88 18.02
C LEU A 85 56.60 11.01 18.04
N PHE A 86 56.70 9.69 17.89
CA PHE A 86 55.54 8.80 18.03
C PHE A 86 54.92 8.83 19.43
N ALA A 87 55.75 8.89 20.48
CA ALA A 87 55.24 9.07 21.84
C ALA A 87 54.48 10.39 21.99
N ASN A 88 54.99 11.47 21.38
CA ASN A 88 54.31 12.77 21.37
C ASN A 88 52.99 12.73 20.60
N VAL A 89 52.91 12.03 19.46
CA VAL A 89 51.64 11.87 18.72
C VAL A 89 50.53 11.32 19.62
N PHE A 90 50.83 10.28 20.39
CA PHE A 90 49.85 9.72 21.32
C PHE A 90 49.53 10.65 22.48
N THR A 91 50.50 11.38 23.04
CA THR A 91 50.21 12.35 24.12
C THR A 91 49.41 13.54 23.61
N ASP A 92 49.69 14.03 22.39
CA ASP A 92 48.99 15.17 21.78
C ASP A 92 47.53 14.77 21.45
N ALA A 93 47.31 13.53 21.01
CA ALA A 93 45.96 12.99 20.81
C ALA A 93 45.14 12.98 22.11
N ILE A 94 45.76 12.76 23.27
CA ILE A 94 45.09 12.76 24.57
C ILE A 94 44.74 14.18 25.04
N GLU A 95 45.59 15.18 24.73
CA GLU A 95 45.42 16.59 25.13
C GLU A 95 44.48 17.37 24.21
N GLU A 96 44.59 17.15 22.90
CA GLU A 96 43.94 18.01 21.90
C GLU A 96 42.58 17.48 21.43
N GLU A 97 42.34 16.17 21.47
CA GLU A 97 41.03 15.59 21.15
C GLU A 97 40.04 15.83 22.30
N LYS A 98 38.99 16.62 22.05
CA LYS A 98 38.02 17.00 23.09
C LYS A 98 36.68 16.28 22.96
N ASN A 99 36.37 15.72 21.79
CA ASN A 99 35.05 15.22 21.47
C ASN A 99 34.96 13.68 21.57
N SER A 100 36.07 12.96 21.37
CA SER A 100 36.08 11.49 21.43
C SER A 100 36.90 10.93 22.59
N MET A 101 36.21 10.34 23.57
CA MET A 101 36.84 9.64 24.71
C MET A 101 37.52 8.33 24.28
N GLU A 102 36.99 7.64 23.27
CA GLU A 102 37.55 6.39 22.74
C GLU A 102 38.93 6.62 22.13
N VAL A 103 39.08 7.67 21.31
CA VAL A 103 40.36 7.99 20.68
C VAL A 103 41.44 8.33 21.71
N ARG A 104 41.08 9.03 22.80
CA ARG A 104 41.99 9.33 23.91
C ARG A 104 42.38 8.06 24.68
N ALA A 105 41.43 7.15 24.90
CA ALA A 105 41.70 5.87 25.55
C ALA A 105 42.63 4.98 24.69
N ASP A 106 42.35 4.88 23.38
CA ASP A 106 43.18 4.15 22.42
C ASP A 106 44.59 4.75 22.33
N ALA A 107 44.72 6.08 22.36
CA ALA A 107 46.02 6.74 22.40
C ALA A 107 46.81 6.39 23.67
N ALA A 108 46.15 6.36 24.84
CA ALA A 108 46.79 5.96 26.10
C ALA A 108 47.25 4.50 26.08
N ASP A 109 46.40 3.58 25.60
CA ASP A 109 46.73 2.16 25.46
C ASP A 109 47.88 1.93 24.49
N ASN A 110 47.84 2.56 23.32
CA ASN A 110 48.89 2.44 22.30
C ASN A 110 50.21 3.05 22.77
N LEU A 111 50.18 4.15 23.53
CA LEU A 111 51.37 4.73 24.15
C LEU A 111 52.01 3.75 25.14
N LEU A 112 51.24 3.19 26.07
CA LEU A 112 51.77 2.23 27.06
C LEU A 112 52.29 0.96 26.40
N LEU A 113 51.60 0.44 25.38
CA LEU A 113 52.07 -0.69 24.58
C LEU A 113 53.39 -0.36 23.86
N PHE A 114 53.50 0.83 23.28
CA PHE A 114 54.72 1.27 22.62
C PHE A 114 55.90 1.40 23.60
N LEU A 115 55.67 1.95 24.81
CA LEU A 115 56.71 1.99 25.85
C LEU A 115 57.12 0.58 26.31
N GLN A 116 56.16 -0.35 26.45
CA GLN A 116 56.48 -1.76 26.73
C GLN A 116 57.31 -2.39 25.61
N LYS A 117 56.96 -2.11 24.35
CA LYS A 117 57.69 -2.56 23.16
C LYS A 117 59.13 -2.03 23.17
N ILE A 118 59.33 -0.74 23.49
CA ILE A 118 60.66 -0.14 23.65
C ILE A 118 61.45 -0.89 24.72
N ILE A 119 60.91 -1.06 25.93
CA ILE A 119 61.64 -1.69 27.04
C ILE A 119 62.02 -3.13 26.71
N ARG A 120 61.12 -3.89 26.10
CA ARG A 120 61.32 -5.32 25.80
C ARG A 120 62.22 -5.57 24.59
N ASP A 121 62.04 -4.81 23.51
CA ASP A 121 62.64 -5.13 22.20
C ASP A 121 63.91 -4.32 21.90
N SER A 122 64.29 -3.35 22.75
CA SER A 122 65.55 -2.58 22.59
C SER A 122 66.81 -3.38 22.91
N GLY A 123 66.73 -4.42 23.75
CA GLY A 123 67.89 -5.25 24.11
C GLY A 123 69.05 -4.41 24.66
N ASN A 124 70.25 -4.58 24.10
CA ASN A 124 71.44 -3.83 24.52
C ASN A 124 71.40 -2.33 24.12
N ASP A 125 70.53 -1.95 23.19
CA ASP A 125 70.40 -0.56 22.70
C ASP A 125 69.47 0.29 23.57
N ILE A 126 68.98 -0.25 24.70
CA ILE A 126 68.01 0.43 25.59
C ILE A 126 68.51 1.79 26.09
N GLU A 127 69.83 1.95 26.30
CA GLU A 127 70.41 3.21 26.81
C GLU A 127 70.05 4.41 25.94
N LYS A 128 69.94 4.20 24.63
CA LYS A 128 69.53 5.20 23.66
C LYS A 128 68.08 5.66 23.83
N PHE A 129 67.19 4.78 24.30
CA PHE A 129 65.77 5.05 24.47
C PHE A 129 65.39 5.45 25.90
N LEU A 130 66.31 5.37 26.87
CA LEU A 130 66.06 5.80 28.26
C LEU A 130 65.60 7.27 28.38
N PRO A 131 66.14 8.25 27.61
CA PRO A 131 65.63 9.62 27.64
C PRO A 131 64.18 9.73 27.16
N VAL A 132 63.81 8.97 26.12
CA VAL A 132 62.43 8.91 25.60
C VAL A 132 61.50 8.39 26.69
N LEU A 133 61.82 7.26 27.31
CA LEU A 133 61.05 6.67 28.41
C LEU A 133 60.91 7.66 29.58
N THR A 134 62.00 8.31 29.99
CA THR A 134 62.00 9.26 31.12
C THR A 134 61.09 10.48 30.84
N ASN A 135 61.20 11.07 29.64
CA ASN A 135 60.37 12.20 29.23
C ASN A 135 58.90 11.81 29.13
N THR A 136 58.59 10.66 28.53
CA THR A 136 57.22 10.19 28.41
C THR A 136 56.62 9.85 29.78
N PHE A 137 57.37 9.24 30.72
CA PHE A 137 56.88 9.00 32.08
C PHE A 137 56.54 10.30 32.81
N HIS A 138 57.37 11.33 32.66
CA HIS A 138 57.08 12.65 33.20
C HIS A 138 55.83 13.27 32.57
N ARG A 139 55.68 13.18 31.24
CA ARG A 139 54.52 13.70 30.52
C ARG A 139 53.21 13.00 30.94
N ILE A 140 53.24 11.68 31.07
CA ILE A 140 52.09 10.91 31.57
C ILE A 140 51.72 11.37 32.99
N ARG A 141 52.71 11.57 33.86
CA ARG A 141 52.45 12.02 35.25
C ARG A 141 51.80 13.40 35.33
N THR A 142 52.09 14.30 34.37
CA THR A 142 51.61 15.69 34.38
C THR A 142 50.19 15.87 33.85
N PHE A 143 49.56 14.84 33.29
CA PHE A 143 48.15 14.88 32.94
C PHE A 143 47.28 15.20 34.16
N ASP A 144 46.20 15.94 33.95
CA ASP A 144 45.11 16.11 34.91
C ASP A 144 44.47 14.75 35.24
N ASP A 145 43.75 14.68 36.36
CA ASP A 145 43.32 13.40 36.92
C ASP A 145 42.40 12.63 35.96
N ASP A 146 41.55 13.30 35.16
CA ASP A 146 40.67 12.68 34.17
C ASP A 146 41.46 11.99 33.04
N ASN A 147 42.45 12.69 32.47
CA ASN A 147 43.35 12.11 31.45
C ASN A 147 44.26 11.04 32.02
N PHE A 148 44.77 11.26 33.24
CA PHE A 148 45.64 10.31 33.91
C PHE A 148 44.91 8.99 34.20
N PHE A 149 43.62 9.07 34.54
CA PHE A 149 42.79 7.90 34.80
C PHE A 149 42.65 6.98 33.57
N LEU A 150 42.82 7.49 32.34
CA LEU A 150 42.92 6.66 31.13
C LEU A 150 44.09 5.67 31.20
N PHE A 151 45.23 6.10 31.76
CA PHE A 151 46.39 5.23 31.99
C PHE A 151 46.21 4.29 33.18
N VAL A 152 45.38 4.67 34.17
CA VAL A 152 45.04 3.82 35.32
C VAL A 152 44.19 2.62 34.88
N LYS A 153 43.18 2.86 34.03
CA LYS A 153 42.26 1.84 33.49
C LYS A 153 42.79 1.08 32.26
N SER A 154 43.97 1.46 31.76
CA SER A 154 44.56 0.89 30.54
C SER A 154 44.71 -0.63 30.63
N PHE A 155 44.51 -1.31 29.50
CA PHE A 155 44.82 -2.73 29.37
C PHE A 155 46.31 -3.01 29.63
N TYR A 156 47.18 -2.09 29.21
CA TYR A 156 48.63 -2.17 29.36
C TYR A 156 49.10 -1.52 30.67
N GLN A 157 49.18 -2.29 31.74
CA GLN A 157 49.47 -1.77 33.09
C GLN A 157 50.81 -1.01 33.22
N LEU A 158 50.77 0.19 33.82
CA LEU A 158 51.96 1.00 34.15
C LEU A 158 53.00 0.23 34.98
N LYS A 159 52.59 -0.58 35.95
CA LYS A 159 53.52 -1.38 36.77
C LYS A 159 54.32 -2.42 35.97
N LYS A 160 53.81 -2.90 34.83
CA LYS A 160 54.55 -3.80 33.93
C LYS A 160 55.73 -3.09 33.26
N LEU A 161 55.65 -1.78 33.03
CA LEU A 161 56.81 -0.99 32.57
C LEU A 161 57.92 -1.01 33.63
N GLY A 162 57.56 -0.87 34.90
CA GLY A 162 58.50 -0.93 36.03
C GLY A 162 59.13 -2.31 36.20
N GLN A 163 58.34 -3.38 36.04
CA GLN A 163 58.84 -4.76 36.01
C GLN A 163 59.78 -5.00 34.82
N GLY A 164 59.38 -4.59 33.62
CA GLY A 164 60.21 -4.68 32.42
C GLY A 164 61.54 -3.98 32.58
N LEU A 165 61.57 -2.77 33.15
CA LEU A 165 62.81 -2.04 33.46
C LEU A 165 63.72 -2.77 34.45
N LEU A 166 63.17 -3.55 35.39
CA LEU A 166 63.94 -4.36 36.33
C LEU A 166 64.57 -5.60 35.67
N GLU A 167 63.95 -6.12 34.61
CA GLU A 167 64.38 -7.33 33.86
C GLU A 167 65.47 -7.03 32.81
N VAL A 168 65.62 -5.78 32.38
CA VAL A 168 66.67 -5.37 31.44
C VAL A 168 68.07 -5.61 32.04
N LYS A 169 68.86 -6.45 31.38
CA LYS A 169 70.27 -6.71 31.71
C LYS A 169 71.16 -5.73 30.93
N SER A 170 71.55 -4.62 31.55
CA SER A 170 72.60 -3.74 31.02
C SER A 170 73.93 -3.96 31.75
N ASP A 171 75.03 -4.08 31.01
CA ASP A 171 76.40 -4.18 31.56
C ASP A 171 76.99 -2.82 32.03
N GLY A 172 76.13 -1.79 32.13
CA GLY A 172 76.48 -0.42 32.50
C GLY A 172 75.35 0.28 33.28
N VAL A 173 75.73 1.30 34.06
CA VAL A 173 74.96 2.04 35.08
C VAL A 173 73.48 2.22 34.73
N ARG A 174 72.59 1.61 35.54
CA ARG A 174 71.14 1.84 35.50
C ARG A 174 70.85 3.34 35.61
N SER A 175 70.13 3.92 34.64
CA SER A 175 69.75 5.34 34.69
C SER A 175 68.80 5.62 35.86
N GLU A 176 69.34 6.18 36.95
CA GLU A 176 68.58 6.54 38.15
C GLU A 176 67.43 7.51 37.84
N LYS A 177 67.62 8.40 36.87
CA LYS A 177 66.59 9.36 36.42
C LYS A 177 65.36 8.67 35.86
N CYS A 178 65.55 7.59 35.09
CA CYS A 178 64.45 6.82 34.52
C CYS A 178 63.69 6.04 35.61
N PHE A 179 64.41 5.42 36.55
CA PHE A 179 63.79 4.74 37.69
C PHE A 179 63.08 5.71 38.65
N ASP A 180 63.62 6.91 38.90
CA ASP A 180 62.93 7.93 39.70
C ASP A 180 61.66 8.45 39.00
N ALA A 181 61.72 8.76 37.70
CA ALA A 181 60.56 9.14 36.91
C ALA A 181 59.47 8.05 36.93
N MET A 182 59.88 6.78 36.80
CA MET A 182 58.98 5.63 36.90
C MET A 182 58.37 5.47 38.31
N ASN A 183 59.17 5.63 39.36
CA ASN A 183 58.66 5.57 40.74
C ASN A 183 57.64 6.68 41.02
N GLN A 184 57.91 7.92 40.59
CA GLN A 184 56.96 9.02 40.71
C GLN A 184 55.66 8.78 39.95
N LEU A 185 55.74 8.17 38.77
CA LEU A 185 54.57 7.77 38.00
C LEU A 185 53.78 6.65 38.69
N LEU A 186 54.46 5.65 39.26
CA LEU A 186 53.82 4.58 40.03
C LEU A 186 53.16 5.07 41.32
N PHE A 187 53.77 6.04 42.01
CA PHE A 187 53.15 6.65 43.17
C PHE A 187 51.81 7.31 42.81
N LYS A 188 51.79 8.15 41.77
CA LYS A 188 50.55 8.75 41.26
C LYS A 188 49.54 7.68 40.83
N TYR A 189 49.99 6.64 40.13
CA TYR A 189 49.15 5.52 39.72
C TYR A 189 48.44 4.82 40.90
N PHE A 190 49.19 4.45 41.95
CA PHE A 190 48.62 3.78 43.12
C PHE A 190 47.77 4.72 43.98
N GLU A 191 48.17 5.98 44.11
CA GLU A 191 47.38 7.01 44.82
C GLU A 191 46.03 7.23 44.15
N CYS A 192 46.01 7.46 42.83
CA CYS A 192 44.76 7.58 42.06
C CYS A 192 43.93 6.29 42.11
N THR A 193 44.57 5.11 42.05
CA THR A 193 43.86 3.82 42.16
C THR A 193 43.14 3.69 43.50
N TYR A 194 43.85 3.88 44.62
CA TYR A 194 43.25 3.69 45.95
C TYR A 194 42.26 4.80 46.31
N ALA A 195 42.50 6.04 45.88
CA ALA A 195 41.54 7.14 46.04
C ALA A 195 40.22 6.82 45.33
N TYR A 196 40.28 6.37 44.06
CA TYR A 196 39.10 5.97 43.30
C TYR A 196 38.27 4.89 44.01
N TRP A 197 38.91 3.80 44.46
CA TRP A 197 38.17 2.72 45.13
C TRP A 197 37.67 3.06 46.53
N LEU A 198 38.21 4.09 47.20
CA LEU A 198 37.72 4.59 48.50
C LEU A 198 36.58 5.61 48.36
N GLU A 199 36.38 6.18 47.17
CA GLU A 199 35.24 7.05 46.85
C GLU A 199 33.95 6.26 46.55
N GLU A 200 34.08 5.03 46.06
CA GLU A 200 32.95 4.09 45.89
C GLU A 200 32.40 3.62 47.26
N GLU A 201 31.17 3.07 47.28
CA GLU A 201 30.63 2.47 48.52
C GLU A 201 31.38 1.19 48.88
N ASP A 202 31.58 0.93 50.19
CA ASP A 202 32.26 -0.30 50.62
C ASP A 202 31.48 -1.53 50.12
N PRO A 203 32.12 -2.48 49.40
CA PRO A 203 31.42 -3.59 48.76
C PRO A 203 30.62 -4.48 49.70
N TRP A 204 31.04 -4.60 50.96
CA TRP A 204 30.31 -5.35 51.97
C TRP A 204 29.10 -4.55 52.48
N GLU A 205 29.30 -3.28 52.85
CA GLU A 205 28.22 -2.42 53.34
C GLU A 205 27.08 -2.28 52.32
N TRP A 206 27.43 -2.16 51.03
CA TRP A 206 26.47 -2.15 49.93
C TRP A 206 25.74 -3.50 49.82
N PHE A 207 26.48 -4.61 49.83
CA PHE A 207 25.91 -5.94 49.64
C PHE A 207 24.99 -6.36 50.79
N GLU A 208 25.35 -6.07 52.03
CA GLU A 208 24.55 -6.35 53.23
C GLU A 208 23.20 -5.62 53.20
N LYS A 209 23.17 -4.39 52.69
CA LYS A 209 21.95 -3.58 52.54
C LYS A 209 21.00 -4.12 51.46
N GLU A 210 21.54 -4.63 50.36
CA GLU A 210 20.77 -5.04 49.18
C GLU A 210 20.38 -6.52 49.17
N ALA A 211 21.15 -7.40 49.82
CA ALA A 211 20.90 -8.83 49.84
C ALA A 211 19.80 -9.22 50.85
N ILE A 212 18.78 -9.94 50.38
CA ILE A 212 17.68 -10.43 51.22
C ILE A 212 18.02 -11.84 51.72
N GLY A 213 17.84 -12.09 53.03
CA GLY A 213 17.92 -13.44 53.61
C GLY A 213 19.32 -13.89 54.08
N ILE A 214 20.23 -12.95 54.39
CA ILE A 214 21.52 -13.28 55.03
C ILE A 214 21.24 -13.80 56.46
N THR A 215 21.61 -15.05 56.73
CA THR A 215 21.43 -15.71 58.04
C THR A 215 22.70 -15.71 58.88
N GLU A 216 23.89 -15.65 58.24
CA GLU A 216 25.21 -15.61 58.88
C GLU A 216 26.13 -14.56 58.19
N PRO A 217 26.03 -13.27 58.54
CA PRO A 217 26.79 -12.20 57.88
C PRO A 217 28.30 -12.31 58.09
N GLU A 218 28.76 -12.76 59.27
CA GLU A 218 30.19 -12.82 59.63
C GLU A 218 31.00 -13.76 58.71
N THR A 219 30.40 -14.87 58.25
CA THR A 219 31.03 -15.83 57.32
C THR A 219 31.12 -15.31 55.89
N LEU A 220 30.14 -14.51 55.45
CA LEU A 220 30.11 -13.92 54.11
C LEU A 220 31.04 -12.70 54.02
N GLN A 221 31.17 -11.91 55.10
CA GLN A 221 32.05 -10.74 55.15
C GLN A 221 33.52 -11.09 54.84
N VAL A 222 33.97 -12.30 55.21
CA VAL A 222 35.32 -12.79 54.92
C VAL A 222 35.63 -12.79 53.41
N ILE A 223 34.64 -13.02 52.55
CA ILE A 223 34.79 -13.07 51.09
C ILE A 223 35.15 -11.68 50.53
N PHE A 224 34.68 -10.61 51.15
CA PHE A 224 34.87 -9.22 50.71
C PHE A 224 36.17 -8.58 51.24
N LYS A 225 36.90 -9.28 52.12
CA LYS A 225 38.06 -8.73 52.83
C LYS A 225 39.10 -8.09 51.92
N ASP A 226 39.36 -8.67 50.75
CA ASP A 226 40.42 -8.22 49.84
C ASP A 226 40.07 -6.93 49.05
N ILE A 227 38.79 -6.54 49.02
CA ILE A 227 38.30 -5.30 48.38
C ILE A 227 37.65 -4.32 49.38
N SER A 228 37.68 -4.64 50.67
CA SER A 228 37.16 -3.76 51.71
C SER A 228 37.95 -2.45 51.82
N HIS A 229 37.28 -1.38 52.24
CA HIS A 229 37.93 -0.10 52.52
C HIS A 229 39.03 -0.23 53.58
N GLU A 230 38.89 -1.13 54.56
CA GLU A 230 39.95 -1.42 55.53
C GLU A 230 41.22 -1.96 54.84
N HIS A 231 41.07 -2.90 53.90
CA HIS A 231 42.20 -3.44 53.14
C HIS A 231 42.83 -2.39 52.24
N ILE A 232 42.04 -1.60 51.52
CA ILE A 232 42.54 -0.57 50.61
C ILE A 232 43.31 0.51 51.41
N ARG A 233 42.77 0.99 52.54
CA ARG A 233 43.48 1.92 53.45
C ARG A 233 44.80 1.34 53.96
N LYS A 234 44.84 0.03 54.25
CA LYS A 234 46.09 -0.63 54.65
C LYS A 234 47.14 -0.66 53.52
N GLN A 235 46.73 -0.80 52.26
CA GLN A 235 47.65 -0.71 51.12
C GLN A 235 48.08 0.74 50.85
N GLU A 236 47.17 1.71 51.05
CA GLU A 236 47.47 3.14 50.99
C GLU A 236 48.49 3.54 52.08
N GLU A 237 48.33 3.06 53.31
CA GLU A 237 49.31 3.27 54.39
C GLU A 237 50.69 2.69 54.05
N LYS A 238 50.75 1.49 53.45
CA LYS A 238 52.01 0.92 52.96
C LYS A 238 52.63 1.77 51.84
N LEU A 239 51.81 2.29 50.92
CA LEU A 239 52.27 3.21 49.87
C LEU A 239 52.86 4.48 50.51
N ARG A 240 52.16 5.10 51.46
CA ARG A 240 52.62 6.29 52.20
C ARG A 240 53.91 6.00 52.99
N GLN A 241 54.06 4.82 53.59
CA GLN A 241 55.30 4.40 54.25
C GLN A 241 56.47 4.32 53.25
N LEU A 242 56.26 3.74 52.06
CA LEU A 242 57.26 3.68 50.99
C LEU A 242 57.61 5.07 50.42
N VAL A 243 56.65 6.00 50.36
CA VAL A 243 56.89 7.41 49.99
C VAL A 243 57.70 8.13 51.07
N SER A 244 57.34 8.01 52.35
CA SER A 244 58.03 8.67 53.46
C SER A 244 59.47 8.15 53.68
N ALA A 245 59.74 6.89 53.33
CA ALA A 245 61.08 6.32 53.32
C ALA A 245 62.01 6.98 52.27
N LYS A 246 61.45 7.59 51.21
CA LYS A 246 62.17 8.39 50.21
C LYS A 246 62.60 9.76 50.75
N GLU A 247 61.78 10.39 51.59
CA GLU A 247 61.99 11.75 52.10
C GLU A 247 62.99 11.83 53.27
N ASN A 248 63.09 10.76 54.08
CA ASN A 248 63.98 10.70 55.25
C ASN A 248 65.47 10.42 54.93
N THR A 249 65.83 10.29 53.65
CA THR A 249 67.20 9.94 53.19
C THR A 249 68.00 11.10 52.62
N SER A 250 67.81 12.32 53.12
CA SER A 250 68.54 13.52 52.64
C SER A 250 69.96 13.71 53.21
N HIS A 251 70.52 12.77 54.00
CA HIS A 251 71.81 12.97 54.71
C HIS A 251 72.88 11.86 54.61
N PHE A 252 72.83 10.91 53.66
CA PHE A 252 73.98 10.03 53.38
C PHE A 252 74.11 9.68 51.88
N PRO A 253 75.34 9.69 51.30
CA PRO A 253 75.58 9.17 49.96
C PRO A 253 75.61 7.64 50.02
N LEU A 254 74.65 6.97 49.40
CA LEU A 254 74.53 5.50 49.37
C LEU A 254 74.26 5.03 47.93
N PRO A 255 74.61 3.76 47.59
CA PRO A 255 74.91 3.29 46.23
C PRO A 255 73.69 3.22 45.30
N THR A 256 74.00 3.12 44.00
CA THR A 256 73.20 3.19 42.75
C THR A 256 71.97 2.25 42.62
N SER A 257 71.50 1.68 43.74
CA SER A 257 70.52 0.60 43.83
C SER A 257 69.17 1.02 44.43
N HIS A 258 69.06 2.20 45.04
CA HIS A 258 67.89 2.58 45.84
C HIS A 258 66.59 2.81 45.02
N PHE A 259 66.66 3.53 43.89
CA PHE A 259 65.47 3.76 43.05
C PHE A 259 64.94 2.48 42.40
N SER A 260 65.83 1.58 41.94
CA SER A 260 65.41 0.29 41.40
C SER A 260 64.86 -0.66 42.48
N LEU A 261 65.39 -0.58 43.71
CA LEU A 261 64.87 -1.32 44.86
C LEU A 261 63.46 -0.81 45.22
N LEU A 262 63.25 0.51 45.21
CA LEU A 262 61.92 1.10 45.42
C LEU A 262 60.92 0.65 44.35
N THR A 263 61.31 0.61 43.07
CA THR A 263 60.48 0.05 41.99
C THR A 263 60.13 -1.42 42.26
N SER A 264 61.08 -2.22 42.78
CA SER A 264 60.84 -3.62 43.13
C SER A 264 59.89 -3.82 44.32
N HIS A 265 59.74 -2.80 45.19
CA HIS A 265 58.76 -2.79 46.28
C HIS A 265 57.39 -2.21 45.88
N LEU A 266 57.34 -1.32 44.87
CA LEU A 266 56.09 -0.75 44.37
C LEU A 266 55.36 -1.68 43.39
N THR A 267 56.09 -2.38 42.52
CA THR A 267 55.51 -3.27 41.51
C THR A 267 54.64 -4.43 42.06
N PRO A 268 54.87 -4.99 43.27
CA PRO A 268 54.00 -6.01 43.87
C PRO A 268 52.69 -5.48 44.47
N LEU A 269 52.53 -4.16 44.65
CA LEU A 269 51.28 -3.60 45.18
C LEU A 269 50.10 -3.87 44.22
N PRO A 270 48.87 -4.06 44.75
CA PRO A 270 47.69 -4.26 43.93
C PRO A 270 47.35 -2.97 43.19
N GLY A 271 47.40 -3.02 41.85
CA GLY A 271 46.95 -1.92 41.00
C GLY A 271 45.49 -2.08 40.61
N HIS A 272 44.97 -1.12 39.86
CA HIS A 272 43.56 -1.07 39.43
C HIS A 272 43.05 -2.40 38.89
N ASN A 273 43.74 -2.97 37.88
CA ASN A 273 43.30 -4.21 37.25
C ASN A 273 43.32 -5.43 38.19
N GLN A 274 44.18 -5.46 39.23
CA GLN A 274 44.12 -6.54 40.23
C GLN A 274 42.87 -6.44 41.09
N ILE A 275 42.46 -5.22 41.45
CA ILE A 275 41.21 -5.00 42.17
C ILE A 275 40.02 -5.39 41.27
N VAL A 276 40.04 -4.98 39.99
CA VAL A 276 39.04 -5.40 38.98
C VAL A 276 38.96 -6.94 38.86
N ASP A 277 40.09 -7.64 38.84
CA ASP A 277 40.12 -9.10 38.77
C ASP A 277 39.50 -9.74 40.02
N ILE A 278 39.68 -9.15 41.21
CA ILE A 278 39.01 -9.63 42.43
C ILE A 278 37.49 -9.43 42.31
N TYR A 279 37.01 -8.26 41.86
CA TYR A 279 35.59 -8.04 41.56
C TYR A 279 35.04 -9.04 40.53
N ARG A 280 35.83 -9.41 39.50
CA ARG A 280 35.45 -10.43 38.50
C ARG A 280 35.22 -11.81 39.14
N GLU A 281 35.99 -12.19 40.16
CA GLU A 281 35.86 -13.49 40.84
C GLU A 281 34.73 -13.54 41.88
N MET A 282 34.33 -12.40 42.43
CA MET A 282 33.34 -12.30 43.53
C MET A 282 31.99 -12.97 43.22
N PRO A 283 31.36 -12.79 42.04
CA PRO A 283 30.09 -13.44 41.71
C PRO A 283 30.12 -14.97 41.86
N GLN A 284 31.24 -15.61 41.51
CA GLN A 284 31.40 -17.05 41.64
C GLN A 284 31.60 -17.47 43.10
N LYS A 285 32.42 -16.73 43.86
CA LYS A 285 32.60 -16.96 45.31
C LYS A 285 31.28 -16.86 46.08
N LEU A 286 30.42 -15.91 45.73
CA LEU A 286 29.09 -15.74 46.31
C LEU A 286 28.12 -16.87 45.93
N LEU A 287 28.21 -17.38 44.71
CA LEU A 287 27.43 -18.53 44.26
C LEU A 287 27.78 -19.78 45.07
N ASP A 288 29.08 -20.06 45.23
CA ASP A 288 29.58 -21.24 45.95
C ASP A 288 29.26 -21.16 47.45
N ALA A 289 29.25 -19.95 48.03
CA ALA A 289 28.90 -19.73 49.44
C ALA A 289 27.40 -19.95 49.78
N GLY A 290 26.51 -19.94 48.78
CA GLY A 290 25.05 -19.96 48.99
C GLY A 290 24.38 -21.32 49.20
N GLY A 291 25.14 -22.43 49.15
CA GLY A 291 24.65 -23.79 49.44
C GLY A 291 23.52 -24.33 48.53
N GLU A 292 23.02 -25.55 48.81
CA GLU A 292 22.01 -26.24 47.99
C GLU A 292 20.60 -25.60 48.01
N LYS A 293 20.35 -24.60 48.87
CA LYS A 293 19.04 -23.95 49.02
C LYS A 293 18.76 -22.82 48.01
N GLY A 294 19.65 -22.57 47.03
CA GLY A 294 19.40 -21.65 45.91
C GLY A 294 19.68 -20.17 46.17
N HIS A 295 19.99 -19.75 47.41
CA HIS A 295 20.29 -18.35 47.75
C HIS A 295 21.53 -17.79 47.03
N GLY A 296 22.52 -18.63 46.72
CA GLY A 296 23.76 -18.21 46.05
C GLY A 296 23.57 -17.61 44.67
N LYS A 297 22.54 -18.04 43.92
CA LYS A 297 22.24 -17.45 42.60
C LYS A 297 21.63 -16.05 42.73
N GLY A 298 20.82 -15.82 43.76
CA GLY A 298 20.31 -14.48 44.09
C GLY A 298 21.43 -13.53 44.49
N TRP A 299 22.35 -13.97 45.36
CA TRP A 299 23.53 -13.20 45.77
C TRP A 299 24.45 -12.87 44.58
N LYS A 300 24.70 -13.86 43.72
CA LYS A 300 25.47 -13.68 42.49
C LYS A 300 24.88 -12.56 41.61
N VAL A 301 23.57 -12.57 41.34
CA VAL A 301 22.90 -11.56 40.50
C VAL A 301 22.96 -10.16 41.13
N ILE A 302 22.70 -10.05 42.43
CA ILE A 302 22.74 -8.77 43.13
C ILE A 302 24.15 -8.16 43.04
N PHE A 303 25.21 -8.95 43.26
CA PHE A 303 26.57 -8.45 43.16
C PHE A 303 26.99 -8.14 41.72
N LEU A 304 26.51 -8.90 40.73
CA LEU A 304 26.71 -8.53 39.33
C LEU A 304 26.05 -7.19 38.97
N PHE A 305 24.90 -6.85 39.57
CA PHE A 305 24.32 -5.52 39.43
C PHE A 305 25.18 -4.41 40.05
N HIS A 306 25.84 -4.68 41.18
CA HIS A 306 26.83 -3.77 41.76
C HIS A 306 27.97 -3.49 40.78
N ILE A 307 28.51 -4.55 40.18
CA ILE A 307 29.59 -4.43 39.18
C ILE A 307 29.19 -3.51 38.02
N MET A 308 27.96 -3.63 37.52
CA MET A 308 27.42 -2.78 36.45
C MET A 308 27.25 -1.30 36.85
N GLY A 309 27.08 -1.03 38.15
CA GLY A 309 26.94 0.31 38.71
C GLY A 309 28.26 1.08 38.84
N ILE A 310 29.40 0.39 38.87
CA ILE A 310 30.73 0.99 39.06
C ILE A 310 31.40 1.26 37.71
N THR A 311 31.73 2.52 37.42
CA THR A 311 32.32 2.93 36.13
C THR A 311 33.73 2.38 35.91
N GLY A 312 34.53 2.26 36.98
CA GLY A 312 35.88 1.68 36.97
C GLY A 312 35.93 0.19 36.63
N LEU A 313 34.76 -0.50 36.61
CA LEU A 313 34.61 -1.90 36.21
C LEU A 313 34.12 -2.08 34.76
N SER A 314 34.06 -1.01 33.97
CA SER A 314 33.59 -1.06 32.57
C SER A 314 34.21 -2.18 31.72
N ALA A 315 35.49 -2.51 31.94
CA ALA A 315 36.19 -3.60 31.27
C ALA A 315 35.58 -5.01 31.50
N ILE A 316 34.76 -5.20 32.54
CA ILE A 316 34.07 -6.47 32.85
C ILE A 316 32.55 -6.36 32.76
N HIS A 317 32.00 -5.21 32.36
CA HIS A 317 30.54 -5.02 32.28
C HIS A 317 29.88 -5.97 31.28
N GLU A 318 30.47 -6.20 30.10
CA GLU A 318 29.90 -7.13 29.12
C GLU A 318 29.88 -8.57 29.65
N GLU A 319 30.95 -8.99 30.32
CA GLU A 319 31.06 -10.30 30.98
C GLU A 319 30.00 -10.44 32.09
N ALA A 320 29.90 -9.42 32.96
CA ALA A 320 28.91 -9.37 34.04
C ALA A 320 27.49 -9.44 33.49
N LEU A 321 27.19 -8.74 32.39
CA LEU A 321 25.87 -8.75 31.76
C LEU A 321 25.50 -10.12 31.18
N ARG A 322 26.47 -10.83 30.59
CA ARG A 322 26.27 -12.23 30.13
C ARG A 322 25.99 -13.17 31.31
N ASP A 323 26.67 -12.96 32.43
CA ASP A 323 26.49 -13.78 33.64
C ASP A 323 25.19 -13.47 34.40
N ILE A 324 24.74 -12.21 34.38
CA ILE A 324 23.40 -11.80 34.82
C ILE A 324 22.36 -12.58 34.02
N ASN A 325 22.46 -12.57 32.69
CA ASN A 325 21.53 -13.25 31.79
C ASN A 325 21.41 -14.76 32.12
N ARG A 326 22.55 -15.44 32.27
CA ARG A 326 22.60 -16.88 32.64
C ARG A 326 21.93 -17.15 33.99
N THR A 327 22.20 -16.30 34.98
CA THR A 327 21.74 -16.55 36.36
C THR A 327 20.27 -16.19 36.54
N LEU A 328 19.80 -15.11 35.91
CA LEU A 328 18.39 -14.69 35.91
C LEU A 328 17.47 -15.73 35.26
N SER A 329 17.89 -16.33 34.14
CA SER A 329 17.10 -17.36 33.45
C SER A 329 16.73 -18.53 34.37
N TRP A 330 17.64 -18.89 35.28
CA TRP A 330 17.37 -19.93 36.29
C TRP A 330 16.47 -19.45 37.43
N LEU A 331 16.68 -18.22 37.93
CA LEU A 331 15.89 -17.67 39.03
C LEU A 331 14.41 -17.52 38.65
N ILE A 332 14.13 -17.06 37.42
CA ILE A 332 12.75 -16.88 36.92
C ILE A 332 11.99 -18.21 36.90
N SER A 333 12.66 -19.32 36.62
CA SER A 333 12.04 -20.65 36.53
C SER A 333 11.90 -21.38 37.89
N HIS A 334 12.54 -20.91 38.96
CA HIS A 334 12.67 -21.66 40.22
C HIS A 334 12.35 -20.87 41.52
N GLU A 335 12.05 -19.57 41.45
CA GLU A 335 11.69 -18.71 42.62
C GLU A 335 10.17 -18.41 42.74
N ARG A 336 9.76 -17.80 43.87
CA ARG A 336 8.36 -17.38 44.11
C ARG A 336 8.04 -16.05 43.40
N HIS A 337 6.84 -15.95 42.83
CA HIS A 337 6.36 -14.86 41.96
C HIS A 337 6.64 -13.41 42.42
N LEU A 338 6.44 -13.07 43.70
CA LEU A 338 6.60 -11.68 44.18
C LEU A 338 8.04 -11.14 44.12
N ASN A 339 9.05 -12.02 44.20
CA ASN A 339 10.45 -11.60 44.11
C ASN A 339 10.90 -11.39 42.66
N ILE A 340 10.27 -12.11 41.71
CA ILE A 340 10.63 -12.09 40.29
C ILE A 340 10.37 -10.71 39.67
N GLU A 341 9.23 -10.08 39.96
CA GLU A 341 8.91 -8.75 39.41
C GLU A 341 9.93 -7.67 39.85
N LYS A 342 10.32 -7.69 41.13
CA LYS A 342 11.33 -6.74 41.67
C LYS A 342 12.68 -6.94 40.99
N ILE A 343 13.08 -8.20 40.78
CA ILE A 343 14.32 -8.55 40.07
C ILE A 343 14.26 -8.09 38.61
N ILE A 344 13.14 -8.33 37.91
CA ILE A 344 12.93 -7.89 36.52
C ILE A 344 13.05 -6.36 36.43
N ARG A 345 12.31 -5.60 37.24
CA ARG A 345 12.38 -4.13 37.22
C ARG A 345 13.78 -3.59 37.47
N LYS A 346 14.50 -4.14 38.46
CA LYS A 346 15.90 -3.75 38.75
C LYS A 346 16.82 -4.08 37.58
N THR A 347 16.65 -5.26 36.97
CA THR A 347 17.40 -5.66 35.77
C THR A 347 17.17 -4.68 34.61
N PHE A 348 15.93 -4.33 34.31
CA PHE A 348 15.60 -3.41 33.21
C PHE A 348 16.13 -1.99 33.46
N SER A 349 16.15 -1.51 34.71
CA SER A 349 16.77 -0.22 35.06
C SER A 349 18.25 -0.18 34.69
N ILE A 350 18.98 -1.26 35.00
CA ILE A 350 20.42 -1.37 34.72
C ILE A 350 20.66 -1.57 33.22
N LEU A 351 19.85 -2.40 32.57
CA LEU A 351 19.91 -2.58 31.12
C LEU A 351 19.71 -1.24 30.40
N LYS A 352 18.76 -0.41 30.84
CA LYS A 352 18.46 0.88 30.21
C LYS A 352 19.66 1.82 30.16
N GLU A 353 20.46 1.89 31.22
CA GLU A 353 21.66 2.73 31.29
C GLU A 353 22.80 2.23 30.38
N ARG A 354 22.81 0.94 30.05
CA ARG A 354 23.92 0.28 29.31
C ARG A 354 23.53 -0.21 27.91
N THR A 355 22.26 -0.08 27.51
CA THR A 355 21.75 -0.55 26.21
C THR A 355 22.39 0.19 25.04
N ALA A 356 22.81 1.44 25.22
CA ALA A 356 23.53 2.18 24.19
C ALA A 356 24.92 1.59 23.89
N GLU A 357 25.60 1.08 24.92
CA GLU A 357 26.96 0.52 24.81
C GLU A 357 26.93 -0.96 24.37
N PHE A 358 25.97 -1.75 24.88
CA PHE A 358 25.89 -3.20 24.63
C PHE A 358 24.49 -3.68 24.19
N PRO A 359 23.95 -3.17 23.06
CA PRO A 359 22.57 -3.43 22.65
C PRO A 359 22.29 -4.91 22.39
N THR A 360 23.19 -5.63 21.72
CA THR A 360 23.01 -7.05 21.39
C THR A 360 22.91 -7.93 22.64
N THR A 361 23.77 -7.68 23.63
CA THR A 361 23.77 -8.44 24.89
C THR A 361 22.53 -8.13 25.72
N ALA A 362 22.08 -6.88 25.73
CA ALA A 362 20.83 -6.47 26.37
C ALA A 362 19.62 -7.19 25.75
N LEU A 363 19.50 -7.20 24.42
CA LEU A 363 18.41 -7.88 23.70
C LEU A 363 18.37 -9.39 23.98
N ASN A 364 19.53 -10.05 23.97
CA ASN A 364 19.61 -11.47 24.33
C ASN A 364 19.20 -11.74 25.78
N CYS A 365 19.48 -10.81 26.70
CA CYS A 365 19.02 -10.91 28.09
C CYS A 365 17.50 -10.81 28.18
N ILE A 366 16.90 -9.85 27.48
CA ILE A 366 15.44 -9.68 27.39
C ILE A 366 14.77 -10.94 26.85
N LEU A 367 15.29 -11.51 25.76
CA LEU A 367 14.75 -12.70 25.13
C LEU A 367 14.69 -13.88 26.11
N ASN A 368 15.79 -14.14 26.81
CA ASN A 368 15.89 -15.25 27.75
C ASN A 368 14.99 -15.04 28.98
N MET A 369 14.94 -13.82 29.53
CA MET A 369 14.00 -13.48 30.60
C MET A 369 12.56 -13.67 30.16
N GLY A 370 12.21 -13.22 28.96
CA GLY A 370 10.88 -13.38 28.40
C GLY A 370 10.49 -14.84 28.22
N LYS A 371 11.40 -15.70 27.74
CA LYS A 371 11.16 -17.17 27.66
C LYS A 371 10.73 -17.73 29.02
N GLY A 372 11.44 -17.40 30.10
CA GLY A 372 11.07 -17.81 31.45
C GLY A 372 9.77 -17.19 31.98
N VAL A 373 9.51 -15.90 31.68
CA VAL A 373 8.29 -15.20 32.14
C VAL A 373 7.04 -15.75 31.45
N TYR A 374 7.09 -15.98 30.14
CA TYR A 374 5.95 -16.51 29.38
C TYR A 374 5.61 -17.96 29.76
N GLU A 375 6.59 -18.75 30.23
CA GLU A 375 6.36 -20.10 30.77
C GLU A 375 5.50 -20.09 32.06
N THR A 376 5.44 -18.97 32.78
CA THR A 376 4.64 -18.88 34.02
C THR A 376 3.12 -18.82 33.77
N ASP A 377 2.69 -18.43 32.56
CA ASP A 377 1.28 -18.19 32.17
C ASP A 377 0.50 -17.18 33.05
N GLU A 378 1.21 -16.37 33.85
CA GLU A 378 0.63 -15.34 34.71
C GLU A 378 0.50 -14.00 33.95
N SER A 379 -0.75 -13.57 33.68
CA SER A 379 -1.02 -12.41 32.82
C SER A 379 -0.42 -11.10 33.33
N ASP A 380 -0.44 -10.87 34.65
CA ASP A 380 0.04 -9.61 35.24
C ASP A 380 1.57 -9.50 35.17
N LEU A 381 2.28 -10.62 35.37
CA LEU A 381 3.73 -10.68 35.25
C LEU A 381 4.17 -10.49 33.80
N ILE A 382 3.49 -11.13 32.84
CA ILE A 382 3.76 -10.97 31.41
C ILE A 382 3.51 -9.51 30.99
N ASN A 383 2.42 -8.89 31.43
CA ASN A 383 2.12 -7.48 31.13
C ASN A 383 3.18 -6.54 31.72
N SER A 384 3.57 -6.72 32.99
CA SER A 384 4.62 -5.92 33.61
C SER A 384 5.99 -6.10 32.93
N PHE A 385 6.29 -7.31 32.46
CA PHE A 385 7.49 -7.58 31.67
C PHE A 385 7.44 -6.87 30.32
N ILE A 386 6.32 -6.96 29.59
CA ILE A 386 6.12 -6.26 28.31
C ILE A 386 6.28 -4.74 28.49
N ASP A 387 5.71 -4.16 29.56
CA ASP A 387 5.91 -2.74 29.88
C ASP A 387 7.38 -2.37 30.08
N SER A 388 8.15 -3.25 30.72
CA SER A 388 9.58 -3.05 30.93
C SER A 388 10.37 -3.15 29.62
N VAL A 389 10.00 -4.08 28.72
CA VAL A 389 10.58 -4.19 27.36
C VAL A 389 10.31 -2.93 26.55
N ILE A 390 9.08 -2.42 26.62
CA ILE A 390 8.65 -1.18 25.97
C ILE A 390 9.47 0.02 26.48
N ASP A 391 9.63 0.14 27.81
CA ASP A 391 10.36 1.26 28.43
C ASP A 391 11.86 1.28 28.15
N LEU A 392 12.44 0.15 27.72
CA LEU A 392 13.81 0.07 27.26
C LEU A 392 14.01 0.78 25.91
N GLY A 393 12.97 0.81 25.08
CA GLY A 393 12.98 1.44 23.77
C GLY A 393 13.34 0.50 22.61
N PHE A 394 13.08 0.97 21.40
CA PHE A 394 13.29 0.22 20.16
C PHE A 394 14.53 0.73 19.40
N GLN A 395 15.34 -0.18 18.89
CA GLN A 395 16.51 0.10 18.04
C GLN A 395 16.06 0.37 16.59
N SER A 396 15.86 1.65 16.25
CA SER A 396 15.52 2.10 14.90
C SER A 396 16.66 1.86 13.89
N PRO A 397 16.39 1.79 12.57
CA PRO A 397 17.42 1.57 11.55
C PRO A 397 18.55 2.62 11.55
N MET A 398 18.22 3.90 11.80
CA MET A 398 19.17 5.03 11.85
C MET A 398 20.14 5.02 10.64
N ILE A 399 19.61 5.07 9.43
CA ILE A 399 20.46 4.96 8.22
C ILE A 399 21.15 6.30 7.94
N GLU A 400 22.48 6.32 8.02
CA GLU A 400 23.31 7.52 7.87
C GLU A 400 23.92 7.68 6.46
N GLY A 401 23.59 6.78 5.53
CA GLY A 401 24.07 6.78 4.14
C GLY A 401 24.95 5.57 3.82
N VAL A 402 25.84 5.71 2.83
CA VAL A 402 26.75 4.64 2.39
C VAL A 402 28.20 5.07 2.59
N GLY A 403 29.02 4.19 3.19
CA GLY A 403 30.44 4.44 3.41
C GLY A 403 31.29 4.31 2.13
N ASN A 404 32.55 4.76 2.19
CA ASN A 404 33.51 4.60 1.08
C ASN A 404 33.92 3.12 0.85
N ASP A 405 33.61 2.25 1.81
CA ASP A 405 33.65 0.79 1.72
C ASP A 405 32.44 0.17 1.01
N TRP A 406 31.52 1.02 0.52
CA TRP A 406 30.30 0.71 -0.20
C TRP A 406 29.24 -0.01 0.64
N GLN A 407 29.43 -0.06 1.96
CA GLN A 407 28.45 -0.63 2.89
C GLN A 407 27.47 0.43 3.39
N ILE A 408 26.21 0.01 3.57
CA ILE A 408 25.18 0.87 4.14
C ILE A 408 25.46 1.03 5.65
N LYS A 409 25.60 2.27 6.11
CA LYS A 409 25.74 2.61 7.53
C LYS A 409 24.38 2.55 8.20
N VAL A 410 24.17 1.51 9.02
CA VAL A 410 22.90 1.21 9.69
C VAL A 410 23.16 0.75 11.12
N ASN A 411 22.20 0.96 12.02
CA ASN A 411 22.22 0.40 13.36
C ASN A 411 22.23 -1.13 13.32
N ASN A 412 23.36 -1.74 13.69
CA ASN A 412 23.56 -3.19 13.71
C ASN A 412 22.60 -3.93 14.66
N ALA A 413 22.02 -3.25 15.65
CA ALA A 413 21.07 -3.85 16.58
C ALA A 413 19.62 -3.89 16.05
N HIS A 414 19.31 -3.18 14.94
CA HIS A 414 17.95 -3.05 14.43
C HIS A 414 17.28 -4.40 14.13
N ILE A 415 17.91 -5.22 13.28
CA ILE A 415 17.38 -6.55 12.92
C ILE A 415 17.30 -7.48 14.13
N GLN A 416 18.33 -7.45 14.99
CA GLN A 416 18.34 -8.28 16.19
C GLN A 416 17.22 -7.89 17.16
N ASN A 417 16.88 -6.60 17.25
CA ASN A 417 15.78 -6.13 18.07
C ASN A 417 14.42 -6.61 17.54
N ILE A 418 14.20 -6.51 16.22
CA ILE A 418 12.99 -7.05 15.58
C ILE A 418 12.86 -8.55 15.86
N ARG A 419 13.94 -9.32 15.67
CA ARG A 419 13.96 -10.78 15.95
C ARG A 419 13.63 -11.08 17.40
N THR A 420 14.24 -10.33 18.32
CA THR A 420 14.01 -10.51 19.76
C THR A 420 12.55 -10.29 20.11
N TRP A 421 11.94 -9.19 19.64
CA TRP A 421 10.54 -8.90 19.93
C TRP A 421 9.59 -9.87 19.23
N LEU A 422 9.91 -10.29 18.00
CA LEU A 422 9.12 -11.28 17.26
C LEU A 422 9.14 -12.64 17.97
N GLU A 423 10.32 -13.11 18.42
CA GLU A 423 10.45 -14.34 19.19
C GLU A 423 9.68 -14.29 20.52
N LEU A 424 9.61 -13.13 21.18
CA LEU A 424 8.78 -12.97 22.38
C LEU A 424 7.29 -13.06 22.07
N ILE A 425 6.85 -12.45 20.95
CA ILE A 425 5.46 -12.53 20.49
C ILE A 425 5.09 -13.97 20.12
N GLU A 426 6.02 -14.72 19.51
CA GLU A 426 5.83 -16.13 19.14
C GLU A 426 5.51 -17.05 20.31
N LEU A 427 6.04 -16.75 21.51
CA LEU A 427 5.79 -17.56 22.71
C LEU A 427 4.31 -17.62 23.05
N ASN A 428 3.61 -16.48 23.00
CA ASN A 428 2.17 -16.42 23.19
C ASN A 428 1.56 -15.17 22.52
N PRO A 429 1.21 -15.24 21.22
CA PRO A 429 0.76 -14.07 20.47
C PRO A 429 -0.47 -13.38 21.07
N LYS A 430 -1.34 -14.14 21.76
CA LYS A 430 -2.56 -13.62 22.41
C LYS A 430 -2.24 -12.65 23.56
N TYR A 431 -1.23 -12.94 24.37
CA TYR A 431 -0.82 -12.05 25.49
C TYR A 431 0.15 -10.95 25.05
N SER A 432 0.79 -11.11 23.90
CA SER A 432 1.76 -10.13 23.37
C SER A 432 1.13 -9.04 22.47
N THR A 433 -0.18 -8.81 22.51
CA THR A 433 -0.87 -7.81 21.65
C THR A 433 -0.29 -6.40 21.79
N ARG A 434 0.06 -5.98 23.01
CA ARG A 434 0.69 -4.68 23.27
C ARG A 434 2.08 -4.59 22.64
N LEU A 435 2.91 -5.62 22.81
CA LEU A 435 4.25 -5.67 22.22
C LEU A 435 4.18 -5.70 20.68
N LEU A 436 3.21 -6.45 20.12
CA LEU A 436 2.92 -6.50 18.70
C LEU A 436 2.51 -5.12 18.15
N SER A 437 1.62 -4.41 18.84
CA SER A 437 1.26 -3.03 18.52
C SER A 437 2.47 -2.10 18.54
N TYR A 438 3.30 -2.17 19.59
CA TYR A 438 4.52 -1.36 19.70
C TYR A 438 5.47 -1.59 18.52
N LEU A 439 5.68 -2.85 18.15
CA LEU A 439 6.50 -3.21 17.00
C LEU A 439 5.92 -2.64 15.70
N ILE A 440 4.61 -2.79 15.48
CA ILE A 440 3.91 -2.24 14.30
C ILE A 440 4.13 -0.73 14.20
N ILE A 441 3.96 0.00 15.31
CA ILE A 441 4.10 1.46 15.32
C ILE A 441 5.55 1.85 15.02
N HIS A 442 6.54 1.28 15.69
CA HIS A 442 7.95 1.60 15.46
C HIS A 442 8.38 1.32 14.01
N LEU A 443 8.03 0.15 13.47
CA LEU A 443 8.36 -0.19 12.08
C LEU A 443 7.63 0.70 11.08
N SER A 444 6.40 1.13 11.38
CA SER A 444 5.64 2.05 10.52
C SER A 444 6.23 3.46 10.53
N LEU A 445 6.62 3.97 11.71
CA LEU A 445 7.11 5.34 11.88
C LEU A 445 8.59 5.52 11.50
N CYS A 446 9.45 4.56 11.86
CA CYS A 446 10.90 4.64 11.66
C CYS A 446 11.39 3.86 10.43
N GLY A 447 10.52 3.08 9.80
CA GLY A 447 10.86 2.21 8.69
C GLY A 447 11.57 0.93 9.10
N VAL A 448 11.81 0.08 8.10
CA VAL A 448 12.45 -1.23 8.25
C VAL A 448 13.59 -1.32 7.24
N PHE A 449 14.74 -1.82 7.68
CA PHE A 449 15.86 -2.12 6.79
C PHE A 449 16.26 -3.58 6.97
N ILE A 450 16.06 -4.39 5.93
CA ILE A 450 16.41 -5.82 5.90
C ILE A 450 17.26 -6.08 4.65
N LYS A 451 18.40 -6.74 4.84
CA LYS A 451 19.21 -7.26 3.73
C LYS A 451 18.68 -8.64 3.34
N ASP A 452 18.76 -8.97 2.06
CA ASP A 452 18.37 -10.31 1.59
C ASP A 452 19.19 -11.41 2.27
N THR A 453 20.44 -11.10 2.60
CA THR A 453 21.39 -11.99 3.26
C THR A 453 21.08 -12.24 4.74
N ASP A 454 20.16 -11.48 5.33
CA ASP A 454 19.69 -11.70 6.70
C ASP A 454 18.80 -12.95 6.81
N LEU A 455 18.27 -13.46 5.68
CA LEU A 455 17.39 -14.64 5.61
C LEU A 455 16.14 -14.52 6.50
N PHE A 456 15.58 -13.31 6.57
CA PHE A 456 14.38 -12.98 7.35
C PHE A 456 13.11 -13.79 7.00
N PRO A 457 12.94 -14.39 5.80
CA PRO A 457 11.85 -15.36 5.56
C PRO A 457 11.78 -16.52 6.58
N ARG A 458 12.92 -16.91 7.18
CA ARG A 458 12.97 -17.91 8.26
C ARG A 458 12.26 -17.43 9.54
N ASP A 459 12.41 -16.14 9.85
CA ASP A 459 11.80 -15.51 11.02
C ASP A 459 10.27 -15.41 10.83
N ILE A 460 9.80 -15.02 9.63
CA ILE A 460 8.37 -15.03 9.29
C ILE A 460 7.78 -16.44 9.38
N THR A 461 8.49 -17.45 8.86
CA THR A 461 8.05 -18.84 8.93
C THR A 461 7.87 -19.30 10.38
N ARG A 462 8.79 -18.94 11.27
CA ARG A 462 8.69 -19.24 12.70
C ARG A 462 7.45 -18.56 13.32
N PHE A 463 7.26 -17.28 13.02
CA PHE A 463 6.09 -16.52 13.43
C PHE A 463 4.78 -17.15 12.97
N LEU A 464 4.68 -17.60 11.71
CA LEU A 464 3.50 -18.28 11.16
C LEU A 464 3.24 -19.68 11.73
N ASN A 465 4.25 -20.30 12.35
CA ASN A 465 4.10 -21.56 13.06
C ASN A 465 3.71 -21.37 14.53
N SER A 466 3.63 -20.13 15.03
CA SER A 466 3.03 -19.80 16.33
C SER A 466 1.49 -19.71 16.24
N ASN A 467 0.82 -19.66 17.39
CA ASN A 467 -0.65 -19.57 17.45
C ASN A 467 -1.16 -18.14 17.16
N ILE A 468 -0.98 -17.66 15.92
CA ILE A 468 -1.36 -16.31 15.50
C ILE A 468 -2.87 -16.11 15.32
N GLY A 469 -3.67 -17.18 15.34
CA GLY A 469 -5.12 -17.13 15.08
C GLY A 469 -5.91 -16.07 15.87
N PRO A 470 -5.72 -15.94 17.21
CA PRO A 470 -6.38 -14.92 18.02
C PRO A 470 -6.02 -13.48 17.68
N VAL A 471 -4.86 -13.25 17.07
CA VAL A 471 -4.32 -11.92 16.73
C VAL A 471 -4.08 -11.79 15.23
N TYR A 472 -4.77 -12.59 14.40
CA TYR A 472 -4.44 -12.74 12.98
C TYR A 472 -4.48 -11.41 12.22
N ASN A 473 -5.43 -10.52 12.54
CA ASN A 473 -5.48 -9.19 11.94
C ASN A 473 -4.21 -8.37 12.25
N LEU A 474 -3.79 -8.31 13.52
CA LEU A 474 -2.56 -7.61 13.92
C LEU A 474 -1.30 -8.30 13.37
N ALA A 475 -1.26 -9.63 13.34
CA ALA A 475 -0.19 -10.39 12.74
C ALA A 475 -0.02 -10.04 11.26
N LYS A 476 -1.14 -9.88 10.51
CA LYS A 476 -1.12 -9.39 9.13
C LYS A 476 -0.68 -7.93 9.03
N GLN A 477 -1.13 -7.05 9.93
CA GLN A 477 -0.70 -5.65 9.95
C GLN A 477 0.82 -5.52 10.14
N LEU A 478 1.40 -6.33 11.04
CA LEU A 478 2.86 -6.43 11.21
C LEU A 478 3.52 -7.01 9.97
N ALA A 479 3.03 -8.16 9.51
CA ALA A 479 3.58 -8.90 8.39
C ALA A 479 3.68 -8.04 7.11
N LYS A 480 2.67 -7.20 6.82
CA LYS A 480 2.66 -6.27 5.67
C LYS A 480 3.75 -5.19 5.73
N LEU A 481 4.37 -4.94 6.88
CA LEU A 481 5.49 -3.99 7.01
C LEU A 481 6.84 -4.57 6.57
N PHE A 482 6.96 -5.89 6.46
CA PHE A 482 8.22 -6.53 6.09
C PHE A 482 8.34 -6.68 4.56
N PRO A 483 9.35 -6.07 3.93
CA PRO A 483 9.60 -6.18 2.50
C PRO A 483 10.35 -7.47 2.17
N VAL A 484 9.80 -8.65 2.50
CA VAL A 484 10.53 -9.93 2.45
C VAL A 484 9.81 -11.04 1.69
N TYR A 485 8.61 -10.79 1.13
CA TYR A 485 7.77 -11.83 0.51
C TYR A 485 8.16 -12.16 -0.94
N PHE A 486 9.43 -12.54 -1.07
CA PHE A 486 10.05 -13.03 -2.29
C PHE A 486 10.83 -14.32 -1.98
N ASN A 487 10.98 -15.17 -2.97
CA ASN A 487 11.68 -16.45 -2.81
C ASN A 487 13.17 -16.36 -3.15
N ASP A 488 13.59 -15.40 -3.99
CA ASP A 488 14.97 -15.28 -4.45
C ASP A 488 15.82 -14.41 -3.52
N ILE A 489 16.95 -14.94 -3.06
CA ILE A 489 17.93 -14.24 -2.23
C ILE A 489 18.90 -13.49 -3.16
N GLY A 490 18.96 -12.17 -3.03
CA GLY A 490 19.77 -11.32 -3.89
C GLY A 490 19.13 -11.08 -5.26
N ALA A 491 19.94 -10.69 -6.25
CA ALA A 491 19.49 -10.48 -7.61
C ALA A 491 19.80 -11.68 -8.51
N GLU A 492 18.75 -12.41 -8.88
CA GLU A 492 18.78 -13.53 -9.81
C GLU A 492 17.81 -13.33 -10.99
N GLY A 493 17.90 -14.20 -11.99
CA GLY A 493 17.05 -14.20 -13.18
C GLY A 493 16.98 -12.83 -13.89
N THR A 494 15.77 -12.43 -14.25
CA THR A 494 15.49 -11.21 -15.02
C THR A 494 16.00 -9.93 -14.34
N LEU A 495 15.94 -9.87 -12.99
CA LEU A 495 16.42 -8.70 -12.25
C LEU A 495 17.93 -8.50 -12.43
N ARG A 496 18.69 -9.60 -12.43
CA ARG A 496 20.13 -9.60 -12.66
C ARG A 496 20.47 -9.24 -14.11
N ASP A 497 19.72 -9.78 -15.06
CA ASP A 497 19.95 -9.56 -16.49
C ASP A 497 19.71 -8.09 -16.87
N ILE A 498 18.58 -7.50 -16.45
CA ILE A 498 18.24 -6.10 -16.73
C ILE A 498 19.25 -5.15 -16.09
N SER A 499 19.57 -5.35 -14.80
CA SER A 499 20.55 -4.51 -14.10
C SER A 499 21.98 -4.66 -14.65
N THR A 500 22.31 -5.78 -15.29
CA THR A 500 23.59 -5.95 -16.00
C THR A 500 23.56 -5.26 -17.36
N ARG A 501 22.47 -5.43 -18.13
CA ARG A 501 22.30 -4.84 -19.45
C ARG A 501 22.34 -3.31 -19.40
N ILE A 502 21.66 -2.69 -18.44
CA ILE A 502 21.65 -1.22 -18.28
C ILE A 502 23.06 -0.64 -18.01
N ASP A 503 23.90 -1.35 -17.26
CA ASP A 503 25.31 -0.99 -17.00
C ASP A 503 26.21 -1.27 -18.22
N GLU A 504 25.88 -2.28 -19.03
CA GLU A 504 26.67 -2.65 -20.21
C GLU A 504 26.46 -1.74 -21.42
N ILE A 505 25.27 -1.15 -21.58
CA ILE A 505 24.99 -0.15 -22.62
C ILE A 505 25.97 1.04 -22.49
N SER A 506 26.25 1.49 -21.28
CA SER A 506 27.24 2.56 -21.02
C SER A 506 28.69 2.07 -20.97
N HIS A 507 28.95 0.81 -21.32
CA HIS A 507 30.24 0.13 -21.15
C HIS A 507 30.81 0.23 -19.72
N ARG A 508 29.93 0.28 -18.71
CA ARG A 508 30.25 0.43 -17.28
C ARG A 508 31.00 1.71 -16.94
N LYS A 509 30.83 2.75 -17.76
CA LYS A 509 31.43 4.08 -17.54
C LYS A 509 30.50 5.02 -16.79
N ASP A 510 29.20 4.74 -16.78
CA ASP A 510 28.24 5.46 -15.94
C ASP A 510 28.43 5.03 -14.48
N VAL A 511 29.08 5.90 -13.69
CA VAL A 511 29.45 5.62 -12.29
C VAL A 511 28.21 5.37 -11.42
N LEU A 512 27.10 6.07 -11.67
CA LEU A 512 25.86 5.95 -10.91
C LEU A 512 25.19 4.60 -11.16
N ILE A 513 25.00 4.25 -12.44
CA ILE A 513 24.37 2.96 -12.81
C ILE A 513 25.26 1.77 -12.45
N HIS A 514 26.59 1.92 -12.59
CA HIS A 514 27.52 0.89 -12.16
C HIS A 514 27.40 0.60 -10.66
N PHE A 515 27.33 1.66 -9.85
CA PHE A 515 27.14 1.55 -8.41
C PHE A 515 25.75 0.96 -8.07
N LEU A 516 24.67 1.40 -8.73
CA LEU A 516 23.34 0.83 -8.57
C LEU A 516 23.31 -0.68 -8.82
N ARG A 517 23.90 -1.14 -9.93
CA ARG A 517 24.03 -2.58 -10.22
C ARG A 517 24.76 -3.33 -9.11
N LYS A 518 25.87 -2.76 -8.62
CA LYS A 518 26.67 -3.38 -7.55
C LYS A 518 25.90 -3.50 -6.25
N GLN A 519 25.13 -2.46 -5.88
CA GLN A 519 24.22 -2.51 -4.73
C GLN A 519 23.16 -3.61 -4.90
N ILE A 520 22.51 -3.69 -6.07
CA ILE A 520 21.52 -4.74 -6.38
C ILE A 520 22.11 -6.15 -6.24
N HIS A 521 23.36 -6.37 -6.69
CA HIS A 521 23.98 -7.70 -6.78
C HIS A 521 24.67 -8.15 -5.48
N VAL A 522 25.24 -7.23 -4.70
CA VAL A 522 26.13 -7.55 -3.57
C VAL A 522 25.48 -7.26 -2.23
N GLU A 523 24.69 -6.19 -2.12
CA GLU A 523 24.05 -5.73 -0.87
C GLU A 523 22.54 -5.47 -1.09
N SER A 524 21.88 -6.41 -1.76
CA SER A 524 20.46 -6.30 -2.08
C SER A 524 19.63 -6.12 -0.80
N SER A 525 18.77 -5.09 -0.82
CA SER A 525 17.89 -4.72 0.28
C SER A 525 16.69 -3.93 -0.24
N ASN A 526 15.70 -3.73 0.61
CA ASN A 526 14.53 -2.92 0.30
C ASN A 526 14.85 -1.44 -0.01
N ARG A 527 16.02 -0.94 0.40
CA ARG A 527 16.49 0.43 0.10
C ARG A 527 16.74 0.67 -1.40
N VAL A 528 16.98 -0.39 -2.16
CA VAL A 528 17.28 -0.33 -3.60
C VAL A 528 16.09 0.20 -4.41
N VAL A 529 14.86 0.02 -3.93
CA VAL A 529 13.65 0.61 -4.55
C VAL A 529 13.74 2.14 -4.51
N SER A 530 13.94 2.71 -3.33
CA SER A 530 14.07 4.17 -3.14
C SER A 530 15.32 4.72 -3.83
N PHE A 531 16.40 3.93 -3.91
CA PHE A 531 17.59 4.33 -4.66
C PHE A 531 17.29 4.41 -6.17
N THR A 532 16.60 3.42 -6.75
CA THR A 532 16.21 3.42 -8.16
C THR A 532 15.24 4.55 -8.47
N GLU A 533 14.31 4.85 -7.56
CA GLU A 533 13.46 6.03 -7.64
C GLU A 533 14.27 7.34 -7.65
N ALA A 534 15.27 7.47 -6.77
CA ALA A 534 16.14 8.64 -6.74
C ALA A 534 16.94 8.79 -8.05
N VAL A 535 17.34 7.68 -8.68
CA VAL A 535 17.99 7.69 -10.01
C VAL A 535 17.03 8.17 -11.09
N LEU A 536 15.78 7.69 -11.11
CA LEU A 536 14.78 8.15 -12.08
C LEU A 536 14.46 9.64 -11.90
N ARG A 537 14.32 10.12 -10.65
CA ARG A 537 14.12 11.55 -10.36
C ARG A 537 15.31 12.39 -10.81
N PHE A 538 16.53 11.97 -10.50
CA PHE A 538 17.74 12.63 -10.97
C PHE A 538 17.82 12.70 -12.50
N TRP A 539 17.42 11.65 -13.22
CA TRP A 539 17.33 11.71 -14.68
C TRP A 539 16.26 12.70 -15.16
N THR A 540 15.16 12.88 -14.42
CA THR A 540 14.11 13.84 -14.74
C THR A 540 14.51 15.30 -14.47
N ASP A 541 15.05 15.63 -13.30
CA ASP A 541 15.30 17.03 -12.88
C ASP A 541 16.77 17.49 -12.93
N LYS A 542 17.72 16.56 -13.09
CA LYS A 542 19.17 16.76 -12.99
C LYS A 542 19.66 17.23 -11.61
N GLU A 543 18.83 17.13 -10.57
CA GLU A 543 19.19 17.47 -9.20
C GLU A 543 19.86 16.29 -8.48
N LYS A 544 21.19 16.35 -8.32
CA LYS A 544 21.94 15.28 -7.66
C LYS A 544 21.63 15.13 -6.16
N THR A 545 21.00 16.11 -5.52
CA THR A 545 20.67 16.11 -4.07
C THR A 545 19.88 14.88 -3.65
N HIS A 546 19.00 14.38 -4.52
CA HIS A 546 18.20 13.15 -4.30
C HIS A 546 19.06 11.89 -4.10
N LEU A 547 20.26 11.86 -4.70
CA LEU A 547 21.15 10.71 -4.65
C LEU A 547 22.02 10.68 -3.39
N GLN A 548 22.25 11.83 -2.74
CA GLN A 548 23.18 11.97 -1.61
C GLN A 548 22.98 10.94 -0.49
N PRO A 549 21.75 10.55 -0.09
CA PRO A 549 21.57 9.52 0.93
C PRO A 549 21.97 8.11 0.48
N PHE A 550 22.05 7.84 -0.81
CA PHE A 550 22.17 6.48 -1.37
C PHE A 550 23.54 6.17 -1.96
N VAL A 551 24.39 7.18 -2.20
CA VAL A 551 25.72 6.98 -2.77
C VAL A 551 26.84 7.40 -1.80
N PRO A 552 28.01 6.75 -1.84
CA PRO A 552 29.17 7.18 -1.08
C PRO A 552 29.64 8.60 -1.44
N PRO A 553 30.24 9.38 -0.52
CA PRO A 553 30.72 10.73 -0.81
C PRO A 553 31.67 10.82 -2.02
N ASN A 554 32.58 9.86 -2.16
CA ASN A 554 33.54 9.80 -3.27
C ASN A 554 32.90 9.47 -4.64
N ILE A 555 31.72 8.84 -4.65
CA ILE A 555 30.92 8.59 -5.86
C ILE A 555 30.05 9.80 -6.15
N TYR A 556 29.43 10.40 -5.13
CA TYR A 556 28.61 11.60 -5.24
C TYR A 556 29.34 12.76 -5.94
N GLU A 557 30.62 12.96 -5.62
CA GLU A 557 31.46 13.98 -6.26
C GLU A 557 31.74 13.70 -7.74
N LYS A 558 31.74 12.42 -8.16
CA LYS A 558 32.02 11.98 -9.54
C LYS A 558 30.77 11.94 -10.44
N ILE A 559 29.57 12.10 -9.87
CA ILE A 559 28.33 12.13 -10.65
C ILE A 559 28.18 13.51 -11.29
N GLU A 560 28.22 13.55 -12.61
CA GLU A 560 27.98 14.76 -13.40
C GLU A 560 26.48 14.93 -13.66
N ALA A 561 25.96 16.16 -13.52
CA ALA A 561 24.54 16.49 -13.77
C ALA A 561 24.23 16.69 -15.28
N THR A 562 25.26 16.74 -16.12
CA THR A 562 25.20 16.93 -17.57
C THR A 562 26.25 16.05 -18.21
N GLY A 563 26.02 15.56 -19.41
CA GLY A 563 26.95 14.68 -20.11
C GLY A 563 26.24 13.55 -20.86
N PRO A 564 27.01 12.71 -21.58
CA PRO A 564 26.48 11.71 -22.52
C PRO A 564 25.63 10.63 -21.84
N TYR A 565 25.71 10.46 -20.52
CA TYR A 565 24.94 9.46 -19.79
C TYR A 565 23.67 10.01 -19.12
N VAL A 566 23.45 11.33 -19.14
CA VAL A 566 22.34 12.01 -18.46
C VAL A 566 21.47 12.80 -19.43
N ASP A 567 22.05 13.49 -20.44
CA ASP A 567 21.29 14.42 -21.28
C ASP A 567 20.25 13.73 -22.19
N GLY A 568 20.59 12.57 -22.77
CA GLY A 568 19.67 11.79 -23.61
C GLY A 568 18.50 11.19 -22.80
N VAL A 569 18.79 10.54 -21.66
CA VAL A 569 17.75 9.97 -20.78
C VAL A 569 16.85 11.03 -20.16
N HIS A 570 17.40 12.20 -19.83
CA HIS A 570 16.63 13.35 -19.36
C HIS A 570 15.65 13.85 -20.41
N SER A 571 16.09 13.98 -21.67
CA SER A 571 15.23 14.46 -22.76
C SER A 571 13.99 13.57 -22.95
N ILE A 572 14.15 12.25 -22.78
CA ILE A 572 13.05 11.29 -22.84
C ILE A 572 12.08 11.46 -21.66
N LEU A 573 12.59 11.52 -20.43
CA LEU A 573 11.76 11.62 -19.23
C LEU A 573 11.05 12.98 -19.11
N SER A 574 11.68 14.07 -19.54
CA SER A 574 11.05 15.38 -19.64
C SER A 574 9.86 15.37 -20.62
N CYS A 575 9.99 14.65 -21.74
CA CYS A 575 8.86 14.47 -22.68
C CYS A 575 7.70 13.69 -22.04
N PHE A 576 7.97 12.74 -21.13
CA PHE A 576 6.92 12.06 -20.37
C PHE A 576 6.19 13.03 -19.44
N GLU A 577 6.91 13.92 -18.73
CA GLU A 577 6.29 14.94 -17.87
C GLU A 577 5.48 15.97 -18.65
N GLU A 578 5.95 16.41 -19.83
CA GLU A 578 5.20 17.30 -20.73
C GLU A 578 3.87 16.69 -21.19
N ARG A 579 3.82 15.36 -21.31
CA ARG A 579 2.59 14.60 -21.61
C ARG A 579 1.74 14.31 -20.36
N GLY A 580 2.09 14.87 -19.21
CA GLY A 580 1.35 14.79 -17.95
C GLY A 580 1.60 13.52 -17.14
N ILE A 581 2.68 12.77 -17.42
CA ILE A 581 3.04 11.54 -16.69
C ILE A 581 3.93 11.90 -15.50
N ARG A 582 3.50 11.56 -14.28
CA ARG A 582 4.27 11.80 -13.05
C ARG A 582 5.27 10.68 -12.79
N ILE A 583 6.55 11.00 -12.71
CA ILE A 583 7.62 10.04 -12.44
C ILE A 583 7.94 10.03 -10.93
N PRO A 584 8.06 8.87 -10.27
CA PRO A 584 7.89 7.50 -10.80
C PRO A 584 6.46 6.95 -10.70
N ASN A 585 5.54 7.67 -10.04
CA ASN A 585 4.24 7.12 -9.61
C ASN A 585 3.38 6.56 -10.75
N ASP A 586 3.29 7.26 -11.88
CA ASP A 586 2.44 6.85 -12.99
C ASP A 586 3.06 5.69 -13.77
N LEU A 587 4.39 5.54 -13.74
CA LEU A 587 5.13 4.47 -14.45
C LEU A 587 4.70 3.06 -14.02
N MET A 588 4.32 2.89 -12.75
CA MET A 588 3.83 1.60 -12.23
C MET A 588 2.52 1.17 -12.87
N THR A 589 1.67 2.13 -13.27
CA THR A 589 0.35 1.82 -13.83
C THR A 589 0.36 1.65 -15.34
N MET A 590 1.48 1.89 -16.03
CA MET A 590 1.56 1.87 -17.49
C MET A 590 1.78 0.45 -18.03
N THR A 591 0.99 0.05 -19.03
CA THR A 591 1.16 -1.22 -19.74
C THR A 591 2.34 -1.17 -20.69
N GLN A 592 2.95 -2.32 -20.99
CA GLN A 592 4.06 -2.41 -21.94
C GLN A 592 3.68 -1.81 -23.31
N ASP A 593 2.49 -2.15 -23.83
CA ASP A 593 1.99 -1.58 -25.10
C ASP A 593 1.89 -0.04 -25.10
N LYS A 594 1.57 0.57 -23.95
CA LYS A 594 1.51 2.04 -23.83
C LYS A 594 2.91 2.64 -23.78
N LEU A 595 3.84 2.00 -23.07
CA LEU A 595 5.24 2.41 -23.04
C LEU A 595 5.84 2.32 -24.44
N ASP A 596 5.67 1.20 -25.13
CA ASP A 596 6.21 0.99 -26.47
C ASP A 596 5.68 2.03 -27.48
N ARG A 597 4.39 2.41 -27.38
CA ARG A 597 3.83 3.51 -28.17
C ARG A 597 4.46 4.87 -27.85
N LEU A 598 4.63 5.19 -26.56
CA LEU A 598 5.27 6.44 -26.15
C LEU A 598 6.72 6.54 -26.64
N PHE A 599 7.48 5.46 -26.55
CA PHE A 599 8.82 5.40 -27.12
C PHE A 599 8.81 5.55 -28.65
N SER A 600 7.86 4.90 -29.34
CA SER A 600 7.73 5.03 -30.80
C SER A 600 7.34 6.45 -31.26
N ASP A 601 6.63 7.21 -30.43
CA ASP A 601 6.23 8.60 -30.69
C ASP A 601 7.33 9.62 -30.40
N ILE A 602 8.35 9.26 -29.61
CA ILE A 602 9.49 10.12 -29.24
C ILE A 602 10.66 9.96 -30.22
N ILE A 603 10.81 8.76 -30.80
CA ILE A 603 11.88 8.40 -31.74
C ILE A 603 11.62 8.75 -33.24
N PRO A 604 10.55 9.45 -33.70
CA PRO A 604 10.47 9.87 -35.09
C PRO A 604 11.01 11.29 -35.29
N SER A 605 11.99 11.43 -36.20
CA SER A 605 12.43 12.64 -36.93
C SER A 605 13.79 13.25 -36.52
N GLY A 606 14.90 12.62 -36.91
CA GLY A 606 16.11 13.29 -37.44
C GLY A 606 16.65 14.57 -36.78
N VAL A 607 16.56 14.73 -35.46
CA VAL A 607 17.19 15.81 -34.69
C VAL A 607 18.06 15.18 -33.60
N SER A 608 19.22 15.80 -33.33
CA SER A 608 20.19 15.36 -32.33
C SER A 608 19.57 15.28 -30.92
N ASP A 609 19.70 14.09 -30.32
CA ASP A 609 19.27 13.63 -28.99
C ASP A 609 17.76 13.56 -28.73
N PRO A 610 17.20 12.38 -28.35
CA PRO A 610 17.87 11.21 -27.73
C PRO A 610 18.27 10.07 -28.68
N THR A 611 19.25 9.24 -28.27
CA THR A 611 19.70 8.03 -29.02
C THR A 611 18.83 6.79 -28.74
N GLU A 612 18.89 5.77 -29.61
CA GLU A 612 18.24 4.47 -29.35
C GLU A 612 18.77 3.81 -28.06
N GLU A 613 20.04 4.01 -27.72
CA GLU A 613 20.66 3.50 -26.49
C GLU A 613 20.07 4.16 -25.22
N ASP A 614 19.76 5.45 -25.26
CA ASP A 614 19.11 6.15 -24.15
C ASP A 614 17.67 5.69 -23.94
N ALA A 615 16.94 5.42 -25.04
CA ALA A 615 15.60 4.84 -24.95
C ALA A 615 15.63 3.43 -24.33
N GLU A 616 16.58 2.58 -24.73
CA GLU A 616 16.78 1.26 -24.12
C GLU A 616 17.11 1.40 -22.61
N ARG A 617 17.99 2.33 -22.22
CA ARG A 617 18.33 2.58 -20.81
C ARG A 617 17.12 2.99 -19.98
N VAL A 618 16.29 3.91 -20.47
CA VAL A 618 15.05 4.33 -19.76
C VAL A 618 14.06 3.17 -19.65
N GLN A 619 13.85 2.40 -20.73
CA GLN A 619 12.94 1.25 -20.72
C GLN A 619 13.41 0.17 -19.73
N LEU A 620 14.71 -0.12 -19.69
CA LEU A 620 15.31 -1.05 -18.74
C LEU A 620 15.24 -0.52 -17.30
N ALA A 621 15.44 0.79 -17.06
CA ALA A 621 15.31 1.39 -15.74
C ALA A 621 13.87 1.31 -15.20
N ILE A 622 12.87 1.57 -16.05
CA ILE A 622 11.45 1.42 -15.69
C ILE A 622 11.14 -0.05 -15.38
N SER A 623 11.64 -0.98 -16.19
CA SER A 623 11.45 -2.42 -15.96
C SER A 623 12.14 -2.90 -14.68
N LEU A 624 13.36 -2.40 -14.42
CA LEU A 624 14.11 -2.65 -13.19
C LEU A 624 13.34 -2.15 -11.96
N TYR A 625 12.84 -0.92 -12.02
CA TYR A 625 12.03 -0.32 -10.96
C TYR A 625 10.77 -1.15 -10.68
N LYS A 626 10.04 -1.57 -11.73
CA LYS A 626 8.86 -2.44 -11.58
C LYS A 626 9.18 -3.77 -10.91
N LEU A 627 10.25 -4.46 -11.32
CA LEU A 627 10.67 -5.73 -10.71
C LEU A 627 11.11 -5.57 -9.25
N LEU A 628 11.82 -4.48 -8.93
CA LEU A 628 12.23 -4.19 -7.55
C LEU A 628 11.01 -3.89 -6.66
N CYS A 629 10.04 -3.11 -7.15
CA CYS A 629 8.77 -2.91 -6.47
C CYS A 629 8.03 -4.24 -6.30
N GLN A 630 7.93 -5.09 -7.32
CA GLN A 630 7.28 -6.41 -7.18
C GLN A 630 7.95 -7.32 -6.15
N LYS A 631 9.27 -7.19 -5.98
CA LYS A 631 10.05 -7.92 -5.00
C LYS A 631 9.83 -7.41 -3.58
N TYR A 632 9.91 -6.09 -3.35
CA TYR A 632 9.93 -5.51 -2.00
C TYR A 632 8.63 -4.80 -1.56
N ASP A 633 7.74 -4.46 -2.48
CA ASP A 633 6.47 -3.75 -2.25
C ASP A 633 5.26 -4.63 -2.63
N LEU A 634 4.37 -4.84 -1.67
CA LEU A 634 3.14 -5.62 -1.84
C LEU A 634 1.98 -4.79 -2.40
N SER A 635 2.09 -3.45 -2.37
CA SER A 635 0.99 -2.53 -2.69
C SER A 635 0.71 -2.37 -4.18
N THR A 636 1.61 -2.83 -5.05
CA THR A 636 1.63 -2.42 -6.47
C THR A 636 0.90 -3.34 -7.45
N TYR A 637 0.28 -4.43 -6.98
CA TYR A 637 -0.49 -5.37 -7.82
C TYR A 637 -1.87 -4.81 -8.19
N SER A 638 -1.89 -3.73 -8.99
CA SER A 638 -3.12 -3.07 -9.46
C SER A 638 -3.58 -3.57 -10.84
N LYS A 639 -2.81 -4.42 -11.54
CA LYS A 639 -3.18 -4.93 -12.88
C LYS A 639 -3.01 -6.44 -13.02
N ILE A 640 -4.07 -7.08 -13.53
CA ILE A 640 -4.25 -8.53 -13.65
C ILE A 640 -3.44 -9.12 -14.81
N GLY A 641 -2.87 -10.31 -14.61
CA GLY A 641 -2.43 -11.21 -15.67
C GLY A 641 -0.94 -11.55 -15.62
N ALA A 642 -0.15 -10.97 -16.52
CA ALA A 642 1.21 -11.40 -16.81
C ALA A 642 2.17 -11.36 -15.60
N GLU A 643 2.01 -10.39 -14.70
CA GLU A 643 2.88 -10.23 -13.53
C GLU A 643 2.59 -11.29 -12.46
N MET A 644 1.33 -11.70 -12.29
CA MET A 644 0.96 -12.72 -11.32
C MET A 644 1.28 -14.13 -11.84
N ASP A 645 1.22 -14.35 -13.16
CA ASP A 645 1.64 -15.62 -13.78
C ASP A 645 3.12 -15.92 -13.53
N HIS A 646 3.99 -14.90 -13.58
CA HIS A 646 5.40 -15.06 -13.26
C HIS A 646 5.59 -15.51 -11.80
N TYR A 647 4.97 -14.83 -10.84
CA TYR A 647 5.02 -15.22 -9.44
C TYR A 647 4.45 -16.63 -9.19
N LEU A 648 3.29 -16.95 -9.78
CA LEU A 648 2.67 -18.28 -9.66
C LEU A 648 3.51 -19.39 -10.32
N SER A 649 4.34 -19.07 -11.31
CA SER A 649 5.26 -20.04 -11.93
C SER A 649 6.43 -20.42 -11.04
N MET A 650 6.81 -19.52 -10.12
CA MET A 650 7.84 -19.78 -9.11
C MET A 650 7.31 -20.62 -7.93
N LEU A 651 5.99 -20.56 -7.67
CA LEU A 651 5.34 -21.38 -6.64
C LEU A 651 5.23 -22.84 -7.08
N ARG A 652 5.37 -23.77 -6.14
CA ARG A 652 5.23 -25.20 -6.41
C ARG A 652 3.79 -25.64 -6.49
N ALA A 653 3.37 -26.11 -7.67
CA ALA A 653 2.00 -26.57 -7.91
C ALA A 653 1.54 -27.72 -7.00
N GLU A 654 2.45 -28.57 -6.53
CA GLU A 654 2.14 -29.73 -5.68
C GLU A 654 1.95 -29.36 -4.20
N ALA A 655 2.48 -28.22 -3.75
CA ALA A 655 2.44 -27.78 -2.35
C ALA A 655 1.18 -26.96 -2.03
N PHE A 656 0.52 -26.39 -3.05
CA PHE A 656 -0.60 -25.48 -2.87
C PHE A 656 -1.95 -26.17 -3.12
N PRO A 657 -3.04 -25.67 -2.51
CA PRO A 657 -4.39 -26.03 -2.94
C PRO A 657 -4.53 -25.74 -4.44
N ASP A 658 -5.07 -26.68 -5.21
CA ASP A 658 -5.14 -26.68 -6.69
C ASP A 658 -4.96 -25.29 -7.35
N LEU A 659 -3.72 -24.97 -7.75
CA LEU A 659 -3.36 -23.70 -8.38
C LEU A 659 -4.09 -23.49 -9.71
N SER A 660 -4.62 -24.54 -10.33
CA SER A 660 -5.40 -24.40 -11.56
C SER A 660 -6.69 -23.62 -11.32
N ILE A 661 -7.30 -23.74 -10.12
CA ILE A 661 -8.49 -22.97 -9.74
C ILE A 661 -8.17 -21.48 -9.69
N LEU A 662 -7.00 -21.12 -9.13
CA LEU A 662 -6.56 -19.74 -9.07
C LEU A 662 -6.21 -19.21 -10.46
N LYS A 663 -5.42 -19.93 -11.25
CA LYS A 663 -5.05 -19.52 -12.63
C LYS A 663 -6.29 -19.27 -13.48
N ASN A 664 -7.25 -20.21 -13.47
CA ASN A 664 -8.52 -20.02 -14.17
C ASN A 664 -9.28 -18.78 -13.70
N ALA A 665 -9.30 -18.50 -12.39
CA ALA A 665 -9.96 -17.30 -11.87
C ALA A 665 -9.26 -16.01 -12.31
N LEU A 666 -7.93 -16.00 -12.41
CA LEU A 666 -7.14 -14.85 -12.87
C LEU A 666 -7.25 -14.61 -14.37
N ASP A 667 -7.23 -15.68 -15.17
CA ASP A 667 -7.45 -15.63 -16.62
C ASP A 667 -8.82 -15.06 -16.95
N GLU A 668 -9.86 -15.50 -16.24
CA GLU A 668 -11.23 -14.99 -16.41
C GLU A 668 -11.36 -13.51 -16.04
N VAL A 669 -10.61 -13.05 -15.03
CA VAL A 669 -10.53 -11.63 -14.66
C VAL A 669 -9.85 -10.83 -15.77
N GLY A 670 -8.69 -11.30 -16.26
CA GLY A 670 -7.93 -10.61 -17.32
C GLY A 670 -8.67 -10.56 -18.67
N GLN A 671 -9.51 -11.55 -18.95
CA GLN A 671 -10.28 -11.64 -20.20
C GLN A 671 -11.65 -10.94 -20.15
N GLY A 672 -12.06 -10.40 -18.99
CA GLY A 672 -13.37 -9.74 -18.82
C GLY A 672 -14.58 -10.65 -19.07
N LYS A 673 -14.42 -11.97 -19.04
CA LYS A 673 -15.43 -12.95 -19.47
C LYS A 673 -16.54 -13.21 -18.44
N ILE A 674 -16.33 -12.84 -17.19
CA ILE A 674 -17.20 -13.16 -16.05
C ILE A 674 -17.56 -11.90 -15.26
N SER A 675 -18.75 -11.88 -14.63
CA SER A 675 -19.14 -10.78 -13.76
C SER A 675 -18.19 -10.62 -12.57
N ILE A 676 -17.79 -9.38 -12.27
CA ILE A 676 -16.86 -8.99 -11.20
C ILE A 676 -17.21 -9.67 -9.86
N LYS A 677 -18.51 -9.75 -9.53
CA LYS A 677 -19.02 -10.44 -8.34
C LYS A 677 -18.57 -11.89 -8.23
N LYS A 678 -18.61 -12.65 -9.33
CA LYS A 678 -18.18 -14.06 -9.37
C LYS A 678 -16.66 -14.17 -9.24
N ASN A 679 -15.91 -13.23 -9.83
CA ASN A 679 -14.45 -13.17 -9.72
C ASN A 679 -14.02 -12.96 -8.27
N ILE A 680 -14.57 -11.94 -7.60
CA ILE A 680 -14.33 -11.67 -6.18
C ILE A 680 -14.65 -12.91 -5.34
N LEU A 681 -15.80 -13.57 -5.59
CA LEU A 681 -16.18 -14.76 -4.84
C LEU A 681 -15.17 -15.92 -5.00
N LYS A 682 -14.64 -16.15 -6.22
CA LYS A 682 -13.62 -17.17 -6.49
C LYS A 682 -12.32 -16.84 -5.76
N LEU A 683 -11.85 -15.60 -5.85
CA LEU A 683 -10.64 -15.14 -5.16
C LEU A 683 -10.77 -15.23 -3.64
N LEU A 684 -11.88 -14.75 -3.06
CA LEU A 684 -12.16 -14.89 -1.62
C LEU A 684 -12.25 -16.36 -1.17
N ARG A 685 -12.74 -17.27 -2.02
CA ARG A 685 -12.72 -18.72 -1.72
C ARG A 685 -11.28 -19.25 -1.69
N TYR A 686 -10.43 -18.80 -2.59
CA TYR A 686 -9.03 -19.22 -2.61
C TYR A 686 -8.24 -18.63 -1.42
N ILE A 687 -8.45 -17.36 -1.09
CA ILE A 687 -7.89 -16.72 0.12
C ILE A 687 -8.31 -17.49 1.39
N GLN A 688 -9.54 -18.02 1.45
CA GLN A 688 -9.97 -18.89 2.57
C GLN A 688 -9.10 -20.16 2.68
N LEU A 689 -8.76 -20.79 1.55
CA LEU A 689 -7.90 -21.98 1.54
C LEU A 689 -6.49 -21.63 2.06
N LEU A 690 -5.94 -20.50 1.62
CA LEU A 690 -4.65 -20.00 2.10
C LEU A 690 -4.68 -19.68 3.59
N LYS A 691 -5.74 -19.01 4.07
CA LYS A 691 -5.92 -18.73 5.50
C LYS A 691 -5.96 -20.02 6.34
N ASN A 692 -6.68 -21.04 5.88
CA ASN A 692 -6.75 -22.32 6.57
C ASN A 692 -5.38 -23.02 6.63
N LEU A 693 -4.60 -22.89 5.55
CA LEU A 693 -3.23 -23.40 5.47
C LEU A 693 -2.31 -22.65 6.45
N ILE A 694 -2.38 -21.32 6.50
CA ILE A 694 -1.60 -20.49 7.42
C ILE A 694 -1.95 -20.82 8.89
N HIS A 695 -3.24 -20.98 9.20
CA HIS A 695 -3.72 -21.34 10.55
C HIS A 695 -3.53 -22.83 10.91
N SER A 696 -3.05 -23.65 10.00
CA SER A 696 -2.81 -25.07 10.25
C SER A 696 -1.80 -25.24 11.38
N SER A 697 -2.05 -26.17 12.30
CA SER A 697 -1.06 -26.58 13.31
C SER A 697 0.09 -27.41 12.71
N GLN A 698 0.00 -27.79 11.44
CA GLN A 698 1.04 -28.51 10.73
C GLN A 698 2.21 -27.58 10.39
N THR A 699 3.44 -28.07 10.59
CA THR A 699 4.68 -27.47 10.11
C THR A 699 5.08 -28.12 8.78
N TYR A 700 5.59 -27.34 7.84
CA TYR A 700 5.99 -27.83 6.52
C TYR A 700 7.52 -27.82 6.36
N GLU A 701 8.01 -28.62 5.40
CA GLU A 701 9.44 -28.72 5.10
C GLU A 701 9.96 -27.42 4.49
N ILE A 702 11.03 -26.87 5.06
CA ILE A 702 11.75 -25.71 4.52
C ILE A 702 12.71 -26.20 3.44
N ARG A 703 12.69 -25.58 2.25
CA ARG A 703 13.68 -25.83 1.19
C ARG A 703 14.48 -24.57 0.93
N GLU A 704 15.79 -24.69 1.06
CA GLU A 704 16.73 -23.58 0.89
C GLU A 704 17.92 -24.01 0.04
N ASP A 705 18.12 -23.30 -1.07
CA ASP A 705 19.24 -23.51 -1.99
C ASP A 705 20.14 -22.26 -1.95
N ILE A 706 20.96 -22.14 -0.90
CA ILE A 706 21.74 -20.93 -0.61
C ILE A 706 23.22 -21.14 -0.92
N TYR A 707 23.77 -20.30 -1.80
CA TYR A 707 25.16 -20.33 -2.24
C TYR A 707 25.92 -19.09 -1.73
N LYS A 708 27.18 -19.30 -1.31
CA LYS A 708 28.09 -18.22 -0.89
C LYS A 708 29.22 -18.05 -1.91
N LYS A 709 29.37 -16.86 -2.49
CA LYS A 709 30.47 -16.53 -3.40
C LYS A 709 31.38 -15.49 -2.76
N ARG A 710 32.68 -15.80 -2.67
CA ARG A 710 33.72 -14.87 -2.22
C ARG A 710 34.14 -13.97 -3.39
N HIS A 711 33.98 -12.66 -3.25
CA HIS A 711 34.62 -11.69 -4.14
C HIS A 711 36.02 -11.38 -3.60
N PHE A 712 37.06 -11.54 -4.41
CA PHE A 712 38.45 -11.44 -3.97
C PHE A 712 39.00 -10.00 -3.90
N THR A 713 38.28 -9.01 -4.45
CA THR A 713 38.77 -7.62 -4.58
C THR A 713 38.18 -6.64 -3.57
N VAL A 714 37.08 -7.00 -2.92
CA VAL A 714 36.44 -6.27 -1.82
C VAL A 714 35.82 -7.37 -0.95
N ASP A 715 36.16 -7.41 0.34
CA ASP A 715 35.93 -8.55 1.26
C ASP A 715 34.44 -8.72 1.66
N ILE A 716 33.50 -8.54 0.71
CA ILE A 716 32.05 -8.60 0.92
C ILE A 716 31.54 -9.99 0.50
N PRO A 717 31.06 -10.82 1.44
CA PRO A 717 30.49 -12.12 1.12
C PRO A 717 29.15 -11.94 0.40
N SER A 718 29.10 -12.26 -0.90
CA SER A 718 27.84 -12.29 -1.66
C SER A 718 27.13 -13.62 -1.46
N MET A 719 25.84 -13.57 -1.14
CA MET A 719 24.95 -14.72 -1.00
C MET A 719 23.84 -14.63 -2.05
N TYR A 720 23.54 -15.74 -2.69
CA TYR A 720 22.44 -15.86 -3.65
C TYR A 720 21.79 -17.24 -3.49
N GLY A 721 20.54 -17.38 -3.92
CA GLY A 721 19.80 -18.63 -3.74
C GLY A 721 18.30 -18.43 -3.70
N SER A 722 17.61 -19.42 -3.17
CA SER A 722 16.16 -19.33 -2.97
C SER A 722 15.69 -19.97 -1.65
N TYR A 723 14.57 -19.47 -1.14
CA TYR A 723 13.90 -19.94 0.07
C TYR A 723 12.43 -20.23 -0.22
N TYR A 724 11.96 -21.42 0.16
CA TYR A 724 10.56 -21.83 0.00
C TYR A 724 10.05 -22.47 1.30
N GLU A 725 8.93 -21.98 1.79
CA GLU A 725 8.13 -22.61 2.85
C GLU A 725 6.64 -22.30 2.62
N MET A 726 5.79 -23.29 2.86
CA MET A 726 4.41 -23.28 2.39
C MET A 726 3.52 -22.22 3.03
N LYS A 727 3.65 -21.97 4.35
CA LYS A 727 2.89 -20.91 5.04
C LYS A 727 3.41 -19.52 4.67
N PHE A 728 4.73 -19.36 4.56
CA PHE A 728 5.37 -18.12 4.11
C PHE A 728 4.90 -17.74 2.69
N ASP A 729 4.97 -18.69 1.76
CA ASP A 729 4.53 -18.50 0.38
C ASP A 729 3.02 -18.24 0.31
N ALA A 730 2.22 -18.94 1.13
CA ALA A 730 0.77 -18.71 1.22
C ALA A 730 0.42 -17.32 1.75
N LEU A 731 1.18 -16.78 2.71
CA LEU A 731 0.99 -15.42 3.22
C LEU A 731 1.35 -14.38 2.14
N GLY A 732 2.49 -14.57 1.46
CA GLY A 732 2.91 -13.71 0.35
C GLY A 732 1.89 -13.69 -0.80
N LEU A 733 1.31 -14.85 -1.14
CA LEU A 733 0.23 -14.94 -2.13
C LEU A 733 -1.06 -14.29 -1.60
N THR A 734 -1.40 -14.47 -0.33
CA THR A 734 -2.58 -13.85 0.29
C THR A 734 -2.56 -12.34 0.13
N PHE A 735 -1.44 -11.67 0.44
CA PHE A 735 -1.34 -10.21 0.30
C PHE A 735 -1.53 -9.71 -1.13
N ARG A 736 -0.97 -10.41 -2.12
CA ARG A 736 -1.14 -10.08 -3.54
C ARG A 736 -2.60 -10.24 -3.99
N LEU A 737 -3.26 -11.32 -3.57
CA LEU A 737 -4.68 -11.54 -3.87
C LEU A 737 -5.59 -10.53 -3.16
N GLU A 738 -5.25 -10.10 -1.95
CA GLU A 738 -6.00 -9.06 -1.23
C GLU A 738 -5.93 -7.70 -1.92
N ALA A 739 -4.74 -7.30 -2.37
CA ALA A 739 -4.56 -6.08 -3.15
C ALA A 739 -5.43 -6.12 -4.42
N LEU A 740 -5.41 -7.23 -5.15
CA LEU A 740 -6.27 -7.43 -6.33
C LEU A 740 -7.76 -7.36 -5.98
N VAL A 741 -8.19 -8.03 -4.91
CA VAL A 741 -9.60 -8.05 -4.50
C VAL A 741 -10.08 -6.66 -4.08
N ASN A 742 -9.24 -5.84 -3.45
CA ASN A 742 -9.57 -4.45 -3.14
C ASN A 742 -9.84 -3.63 -4.40
N VAL A 743 -9.00 -3.76 -5.44
CA VAL A 743 -9.23 -3.12 -6.76
C VAL A 743 -10.56 -3.60 -7.38
N LEU A 744 -10.85 -4.90 -7.32
CA LEU A 744 -12.12 -5.42 -7.82
C LEU A 744 -13.32 -4.94 -6.99
N PHE A 745 -13.15 -4.68 -5.69
CA PHE A 745 -14.20 -4.09 -4.85
C PHE A 745 -14.47 -2.63 -5.23
N ASP A 746 -13.44 -1.85 -5.54
CA ASP A 746 -13.60 -0.49 -6.08
C ASP A 746 -14.43 -0.54 -7.37
N GLU A 747 -14.06 -1.40 -8.31
CA GLU A 747 -14.79 -1.60 -9.57
C GLU A 747 -16.24 -2.12 -9.34
N LEU A 748 -16.46 -2.95 -8.32
CA LEU A 748 -17.78 -3.47 -7.94
C LEU A 748 -18.73 -2.36 -7.44
N ILE A 749 -18.18 -1.35 -6.77
CA ILE A 749 -18.89 -0.18 -6.25
C ILE A 749 -19.14 0.84 -7.36
N GLU A 750 -18.15 1.08 -8.22
CA GLU A 750 -18.27 2.03 -9.35
C GLU A 750 -19.34 1.59 -10.35
N ASN A 751 -19.44 0.28 -10.63
CA ASN A 751 -20.44 -0.28 -11.55
C ASN A 751 -21.88 -0.33 -11.00
N MET A 752 -22.14 0.21 -9.81
CA MET A 752 -23.48 0.27 -9.24
C MET A 752 -24.02 1.70 -9.28
N ASP A 753 -25.14 1.90 -9.98
CA ASP A 753 -25.87 3.15 -9.89
C ASP A 753 -26.56 3.28 -8.51
N LEU A 754 -26.03 4.19 -7.70
CA LEU A 754 -26.57 4.56 -6.39
C LEU A 754 -27.23 5.95 -6.44
N SER A 755 -27.53 6.48 -7.63
CA SER A 755 -28.29 7.74 -7.77
C SER A 755 -29.72 7.58 -7.24
N LEU A 756 -30.28 6.38 -7.40
CA LEU A 756 -31.64 6.01 -6.99
C LEU A 756 -31.64 4.65 -6.27
N ILE A 757 -32.10 4.62 -5.02
CA ILE A 757 -32.23 3.39 -4.24
C ILE A 757 -33.70 3.00 -4.15
N THR A 758 -34.02 1.85 -4.75
CA THR A 758 -35.31 1.18 -4.67
C THR A 758 -35.18 -0.18 -3.98
N LYS A 759 -36.27 -0.93 -3.86
CA LYS A 759 -36.24 -2.29 -3.32
C LYS A 759 -35.38 -3.25 -4.13
N ALA A 760 -35.36 -3.12 -5.46
CA ALA A 760 -34.46 -3.89 -6.32
C ALA A 760 -32.99 -3.56 -6.04
N THR A 761 -32.69 -2.27 -5.79
CA THR A 761 -31.35 -1.82 -5.39
C THR A 761 -30.92 -2.44 -4.07
N PHE A 762 -31.82 -2.61 -3.08
CA PHE A 762 -31.47 -3.26 -1.80
C PHE A 762 -31.03 -4.73 -1.94
N TYR A 763 -31.64 -5.51 -2.84
CA TYR A 763 -31.16 -6.88 -3.14
C TYR A 763 -29.72 -6.88 -3.64
N GLN A 764 -29.41 -5.91 -4.51
CA GLN A 764 -28.07 -5.74 -5.06
C GLN A 764 -27.06 -5.27 -4.00
N ILE A 765 -27.46 -4.35 -3.11
CA ILE A 765 -26.66 -3.89 -1.98
C ILE A 765 -26.38 -5.06 -1.04
N TYR A 766 -27.40 -5.80 -0.61
CA TYR A 766 -27.27 -6.96 0.26
C TYR A 766 -26.27 -7.99 -0.30
N ALA A 767 -26.37 -8.29 -1.59
CA ALA A 767 -25.45 -9.21 -2.26
C ALA A 767 -23.99 -8.76 -2.24
N ARG A 768 -23.72 -7.44 -2.30
CA ARG A 768 -22.38 -6.85 -2.22
C ARG A 768 -21.88 -6.81 -0.77
N LEU A 769 -22.72 -6.40 0.18
CA LEU A 769 -22.38 -6.39 1.62
C LEU A 769 -22.02 -7.79 2.14
N ARG A 770 -22.64 -8.85 1.61
CA ARG A 770 -22.22 -10.23 1.92
C ARG A 770 -20.79 -10.56 1.48
N LEU A 771 -20.33 -10.01 0.35
CA LEU A 771 -18.95 -10.18 -0.09
C LEU A 771 -17.99 -9.42 0.81
N PHE A 772 -18.32 -8.18 1.20
CA PHE A 772 -17.54 -7.40 2.17
C PHE A 772 -17.44 -8.11 3.52
N ASN A 773 -18.55 -8.60 4.08
CA ASN A 773 -18.51 -9.37 5.34
C ASN A 773 -17.62 -10.62 5.23
N LYS A 774 -17.66 -11.32 4.09
CA LYS A 774 -16.76 -12.46 3.85
C LYS A 774 -15.29 -12.03 3.81
N ALA A 775 -14.99 -10.90 3.17
CA ALA A 775 -13.65 -10.30 3.13
C ALA A 775 -13.14 -9.94 4.55
N LEU A 776 -13.95 -9.24 5.36
CA LEU A 776 -13.60 -8.89 6.74
C LEU A 776 -13.25 -10.14 7.58
N LYS A 777 -14.08 -11.19 7.50
CA LYS A 777 -13.81 -12.47 8.20
C LYS A 777 -12.50 -13.12 7.77
N LEU A 778 -12.15 -13.01 6.49
CA LEU A 778 -10.86 -13.50 5.98
C LEU A 778 -9.71 -12.67 6.53
N ASP A 779 -9.88 -11.35 6.64
CA ASP A 779 -8.91 -10.42 7.23
C ASP A 779 -8.69 -10.60 8.75
N GLY A 780 -9.48 -11.46 9.40
CA GLY A 780 -9.43 -11.70 10.84
C GLY A 780 -10.35 -10.79 11.65
N ILE A 781 -11.23 -10.04 10.97
CA ILE A 781 -12.22 -9.15 11.57
C ILE A 781 -13.56 -9.90 11.59
N SER A 782 -14.08 -10.22 12.77
CA SER A 782 -15.34 -10.93 12.91
C SER A 782 -16.23 -10.22 13.91
N THR A 783 -17.30 -9.59 13.43
CA THR A 783 -18.26 -8.87 14.27
C THR A 783 -19.67 -9.39 14.08
N VAL A 784 -20.33 -9.69 15.20
CA VAL A 784 -21.74 -10.12 15.21
C VAL A 784 -22.64 -8.97 14.76
N GLU A 785 -22.24 -7.72 15.00
CA GLU A 785 -23.01 -6.52 14.61
C GLU A 785 -23.28 -6.47 13.10
N ILE A 786 -22.27 -6.70 12.25
CA ILE A 786 -22.44 -6.71 10.79
C ILE A 786 -23.34 -7.87 10.34
N GLU A 787 -23.25 -9.03 11.00
CA GLU A 787 -24.13 -10.16 10.71
C GLU A 787 -25.58 -9.85 11.04
N CYS A 788 -25.85 -9.26 12.21
CA CYS A 788 -27.19 -8.82 12.58
C CYS A 788 -27.75 -7.78 11.59
N GLN A 789 -26.95 -6.82 11.13
CA GLN A 789 -27.40 -5.84 10.14
C GLN A 789 -27.66 -6.48 8.77
N LEU A 790 -26.86 -7.46 8.36
CA LEU A 790 -27.12 -8.28 7.16
C LEU A 790 -28.43 -9.05 7.29
N ASP A 791 -28.72 -9.61 8.46
CA ASP A 791 -29.96 -10.32 8.72
C ASP A 791 -31.16 -9.37 8.73
N PHE A 792 -31.05 -8.20 9.36
CA PHE A 792 -32.09 -7.16 9.27
C PHE A 792 -32.36 -6.78 7.82
N LEU A 793 -31.32 -6.50 7.03
CA LEU A 793 -31.48 -6.16 5.62
C LEU A 793 -32.13 -7.30 4.83
N ALA A 794 -31.66 -8.54 4.99
CA ALA A 794 -32.19 -9.71 4.28
C ALA A 794 -33.69 -9.87 4.49
N HIS A 795 -34.14 -9.83 5.75
CA HIS A 795 -35.55 -10.03 6.09
C HIS A 795 -36.39 -8.78 5.78
N SER A 796 -35.84 -7.57 5.92
CA SER A 796 -36.57 -6.32 5.64
C SER A 796 -37.06 -6.23 4.20
N ILE A 797 -36.30 -6.79 3.26
CA ILE A 797 -36.65 -6.77 1.83
C ILE A 797 -37.94 -7.57 1.58
N ASP A 798 -38.21 -8.65 2.31
CA ASP A 798 -39.41 -9.48 2.11
C ASP A 798 -40.62 -9.01 2.94
N VAL A 799 -40.40 -8.16 3.94
CA VAL A 799 -41.47 -7.65 4.82
C VAL A 799 -42.35 -6.62 4.08
N LYS A 800 -43.66 -6.85 4.10
CA LYS A 800 -44.65 -5.91 3.58
C LYS A 800 -44.77 -4.69 4.49
N GLY A 801 -44.79 -3.50 3.90
CA GLY A 801 -44.96 -2.24 4.63
C GLY A 801 -43.71 -1.69 5.30
N PHE A 802 -42.53 -2.28 5.04
CA PHE A 802 -41.25 -1.76 5.52
C PHE A 802 -40.96 -0.38 4.91
N THR A 803 -40.59 0.59 5.73
CA THR A 803 -40.47 2.00 5.32
C THR A 803 -39.02 2.39 5.00
N SER A 804 -38.86 3.47 4.23
CA SER A 804 -37.54 4.06 3.92
C SER A 804 -36.76 4.46 5.18
N THR A 805 -37.44 5.00 6.20
CA THR A 805 -36.81 5.37 7.48
C THR A 805 -36.25 4.16 8.23
N GLN A 806 -36.92 3.00 8.16
CA GLN A 806 -36.40 1.78 8.76
C GLN A 806 -35.16 1.25 8.03
N TYR A 807 -35.11 1.40 6.69
CA TYR A 807 -33.89 1.11 5.95
C TYR A 807 -32.74 2.04 6.38
N ILE A 808 -33.00 3.34 6.55
CA ILE A 808 -31.99 4.29 7.06
C ILE A 808 -31.43 3.81 8.40
N ASP A 809 -32.28 3.32 9.32
CA ASP A 809 -31.81 2.82 10.62
C ASP A 809 -30.91 1.56 10.49
N ILE A 810 -31.22 0.64 9.57
CA ILE A 810 -30.35 -0.50 9.25
C ILE A 810 -28.98 -0.02 8.74
N PHE A 811 -28.97 0.93 7.80
CA PHE A 811 -27.71 1.45 7.24
C PHE A 811 -26.91 2.30 8.23
N LYS A 812 -27.57 3.01 9.15
CA LYS A 812 -26.90 3.63 10.31
C LYS A 812 -26.27 2.57 11.21
N GLY A 813 -26.96 1.45 11.42
CA GLY A 813 -26.43 0.29 12.14
C GLY A 813 -25.17 -0.27 11.48
N PHE A 814 -25.16 -0.42 10.14
CA PHE A 814 -23.96 -0.82 9.40
C PHE A 814 -22.81 0.18 9.58
N ALA A 815 -23.06 1.48 9.42
CA ALA A 815 -22.05 2.51 9.60
C ALA A 815 -21.49 2.53 11.04
N GLY A 816 -22.35 2.35 12.03
CA GLY A 816 -21.94 2.19 13.44
C GLY A 816 -21.04 0.97 13.65
N ALA A 817 -21.41 -0.17 13.08
CA ALA A 817 -20.61 -1.39 13.17
C ALA A 817 -19.25 -1.28 12.47
N VAL A 818 -19.16 -0.60 11.32
CA VAL A 818 -17.88 -0.31 10.66
C VAL A 818 -17.02 0.62 11.51
N LYS A 819 -17.61 1.66 12.12
CA LYS A 819 -16.89 2.54 13.05
C LYS A 819 -16.35 1.77 14.26
N ASN A 820 -17.15 0.85 14.82
CA ASN A 820 -16.71 -0.01 15.92
C ASN A 820 -15.56 -0.93 15.48
N ILE A 821 -15.62 -1.53 14.29
CA ILE A 821 -14.51 -2.32 13.71
C ILE A 821 -13.23 -1.48 13.64
N ILE A 822 -13.31 -0.27 13.09
CA ILE A 822 -12.16 0.64 12.97
C ILE A 822 -11.58 0.94 14.36
N ASN A 823 -12.43 1.20 15.34
CA ASN A 823 -11.97 1.48 16.70
C ASN A 823 -11.35 0.24 17.36
N ASP A 824 -11.99 -0.92 17.31
CA ASP A 824 -11.57 -2.11 18.06
C ASP A 824 -10.34 -2.80 17.47
N TYR A 825 -10.19 -2.78 16.15
CA TYR A 825 -9.10 -3.50 15.47
C TYR A 825 -7.93 -2.59 15.05
N PHE A 826 -8.12 -1.28 15.00
CA PHE A 826 -7.08 -0.33 14.52
C PHE A 826 -6.79 0.77 15.53
N ASN A 827 -7.78 1.56 15.96
CA ASN A 827 -7.50 2.72 16.82
C ASN A 827 -7.13 2.31 18.26
N ASN A 828 -8.02 1.63 18.97
CA ASN A 828 -7.87 1.29 20.39
C ASN A 828 -6.63 0.41 20.66
N VAL A 829 -6.25 -0.43 19.69
CA VAL A 829 -5.07 -1.29 19.82
C VAL A 829 -3.77 -0.48 19.79
N HIS A 830 -3.75 0.63 19.05
CA HIS A 830 -2.53 1.40 18.78
C HIS A 830 -2.48 2.76 19.49
N GLU A 831 -3.60 3.40 19.82
CA GLU A 831 -3.68 4.82 20.23
C GLU A 831 -2.84 5.17 21.47
N GLU A 832 -2.97 4.39 22.55
CA GLU A 832 -2.19 4.61 23.78
C GLU A 832 -0.69 4.40 23.53
N ASN A 833 -0.36 3.32 22.83
CA ASN A 833 1.02 2.95 22.51
C ASN A 833 1.67 4.01 21.59
N LEU A 834 0.93 4.50 20.60
CA LEU A 834 1.37 5.52 19.66
C LEU A 834 1.64 6.83 20.40
N THR A 835 0.74 7.23 21.29
CA THR A 835 0.91 8.43 22.12
C THR A 835 2.18 8.33 22.97
N ARG A 836 2.41 7.18 23.63
CA ARG A 836 3.61 6.92 24.43
C ARG A 836 4.88 6.95 23.57
N ILE A 837 4.88 6.30 22.42
CA ILE A 837 6.03 6.28 21.49
C ILE A 837 6.38 7.70 20.98
N LEU A 838 5.38 8.49 20.60
CA LEU A 838 5.58 9.86 20.10
C LEU A 838 6.17 10.82 21.13
N THR A 839 6.14 10.48 22.42
CA THR A 839 6.84 11.25 23.47
C THR A 839 8.31 10.87 23.61
N GLN A 840 8.72 9.71 23.08
CA GLN A 840 10.06 9.14 23.26
C GLN A 840 10.92 9.20 22.00
N ILE A 841 10.32 9.18 20.79
CA ILE A 841 11.04 9.16 19.52
C ILE A 841 11.50 10.57 19.09
N PRO A 842 12.78 10.75 18.74
CA PRO A 842 13.28 11.97 18.08
C PRO A 842 12.67 12.20 16.69
N ALA A 843 12.38 13.47 16.35
CA ALA A 843 11.68 13.81 15.10
C ALA A 843 12.47 13.46 13.81
N ASP A 844 13.80 13.39 13.89
CA ASP A 844 14.72 12.99 12.81
C ASP A 844 14.66 11.49 12.49
N GLN A 845 14.11 10.66 13.38
CA GLN A 845 13.91 9.23 13.15
C GLN A 845 12.54 8.89 12.53
N ILE A 846 11.66 9.87 12.38
CA ILE A 846 10.33 9.67 11.79
C ILE A 846 10.43 9.79 10.27
N LEU A 847 9.84 8.83 9.54
CA LEU A 847 9.81 8.84 8.09
C LEU A 847 9.18 10.12 7.53
N SER A 848 9.77 10.64 6.44
CA SER A 848 9.38 11.90 5.79
C SER A 848 7.90 11.99 5.42
N LYS A 849 7.25 10.85 5.10
CA LYS A 849 5.82 10.79 4.78
C LYS A 849 4.90 11.30 5.90
N TYR A 850 5.34 11.27 7.16
CA TYR A 850 4.59 11.78 8.29
C TYR A 850 4.85 13.26 8.59
N LEU A 851 5.96 13.81 8.06
CA LEU A 851 6.35 15.19 8.27
C LEU A 851 5.62 16.13 7.29
N PRO A 852 5.43 17.42 7.62
CA PRO A 852 4.88 18.41 6.68
C PRO A 852 5.84 18.63 5.51
N MET A 853 5.32 18.74 4.28
CA MET A 853 6.15 19.02 3.09
C MET A 853 6.55 20.51 2.95
N ASP A 854 5.81 21.43 3.58
CA ASP A 854 5.88 22.87 3.30
C ASP A 854 6.78 23.68 4.25
N ASP A 855 7.38 23.07 5.28
CA ASP A 855 8.38 23.73 6.11
C ASP A 855 9.71 22.99 5.91
N PRO A 856 10.73 23.60 5.26
CA PRO A 856 12.05 23.01 5.25
C PRO A 856 12.47 22.82 6.70
N PRO A 857 13.14 21.70 7.03
CA PRO A 857 13.57 21.49 8.40
C PRO A 857 14.40 22.71 8.80
N LEU A 858 14.03 23.34 9.92
CA LEU A 858 14.90 24.25 10.67
C LEU A 858 16.09 23.43 11.24
N LEU A 859 16.83 22.72 10.38
CA LEU A 859 18.03 21.92 10.65
C LEU A 859 19.29 22.81 10.56
N VAL A 860 19.21 24.05 11.07
CA VAL A 860 20.39 24.93 11.15
C VAL A 860 20.80 25.22 12.59
N ASN A 861 19.99 24.88 13.60
CA ASN A 861 20.40 25.01 15.00
C ASN A 861 20.25 23.67 15.74
N ARG A 862 21.38 22.98 15.93
CA ARG A 862 21.52 21.72 16.68
C ARG A 862 21.11 21.81 18.16
N ASP A 863 20.80 23.01 18.68
CA ASP A 863 20.57 23.25 20.11
C ASP A 863 19.10 23.36 20.55
N ARG A 864 18.12 22.97 19.72
CA ARG A 864 16.73 22.83 20.18
C ARG A 864 16.18 21.45 19.84
N CYS A 865 16.15 20.60 20.86
CA CYS A 865 15.36 19.37 20.92
C CYS A 865 13.88 19.74 20.68
N LEU A 866 13.43 19.70 19.42
CA LEU A 866 12.06 20.03 19.03
C LEU A 866 11.16 18.86 19.41
N LEU A 867 10.50 18.98 20.55
CA LEU A 867 9.34 18.16 20.92
C LEU A 867 8.35 18.15 19.75
N VAL A 868 7.86 16.95 19.39
CA VAL A 868 6.78 16.75 18.42
C VAL A 868 5.58 17.61 18.87
N THR A 869 5.29 18.68 18.14
CA THR A 869 4.14 19.55 18.47
C THR A 869 2.84 18.74 18.43
N ASP A 870 1.83 19.13 19.21
CA ASP A 870 0.57 18.36 19.24
C ASP A 870 -0.10 18.28 17.86
N LYS A 871 0.08 19.29 17.01
CA LYS A 871 -0.34 19.24 15.60
C LYS A 871 0.36 18.13 14.81
N LEU A 872 1.66 17.95 15.01
CA LEU A 872 2.44 16.89 14.36
C LEU A 872 2.02 15.50 14.88
N LYS A 873 1.75 15.35 16.19
CA LYS A 873 1.22 14.10 16.76
C LYS A 873 -0.12 13.70 16.15
N HIS A 874 -1.04 14.66 15.99
CA HIS A 874 -2.32 14.41 15.34
C HIS A 874 -2.16 13.98 13.88
N ARG A 875 -1.30 14.67 13.12
CA ARG A 875 -1.00 14.30 11.72
C ARG A 875 -0.43 12.89 11.63
N ILE A 876 0.54 12.55 12.48
CA ILE A 876 1.14 11.20 12.50
C ILE A 876 0.06 10.16 12.80
N SER A 877 -0.78 10.41 13.80
CA SER A 877 -1.84 9.48 14.22
C SER A 877 -2.88 9.26 13.11
N GLU A 878 -3.27 10.32 12.41
CA GLU A 878 -4.19 10.24 11.29
C GLU A 878 -3.61 9.42 10.12
N ILE A 879 -2.37 9.74 9.69
CA ILE A 879 -1.72 9.04 8.57
C ILE A 879 -1.49 7.57 8.93
N PHE A 880 -1.00 7.29 10.15
CA PHE A 880 -0.78 5.93 10.63
C PHE A 880 -2.08 5.10 10.59
N SER A 881 -3.16 5.62 11.20
CA SER A 881 -4.44 4.92 11.25
C SER A 881 -5.02 4.71 9.86
N ARG A 882 -4.97 5.73 8.99
CA ARG A 882 -5.46 5.65 7.60
C ARG A 882 -4.72 4.58 6.81
N GLU A 883 -3.40 4.50 6.91
CA GLU A 883 -2.61 3.47 6.21
C GLU A 883 -2.95 2.05 6.70
N ARG A 884 -3.15 1.86 8.01
CA ARG A 884 -3.54 0.54 8.55
C ARG A 884 -4.93 0.13 8.05
N ILE A 885 -5.90 1.05 8.08
CA ILE A 885 -7.27 0.80 7.59
C ILE A 885 -7.27 0.51 6.09
N ALA A 886 -6.54 1.30 5.28
CA ALA A 886 -6.45 1.10 3.83
C ALA A 886 -5.82 -0.26 3.45
N SER A 887 -4.96 -0.81 4.31
CA SER A 887 -4.36 -2.13 4.09
C SER A 887 -5.32 -3.31 4.34
N SER A 888 -6.48 -3.07 4.96
CA SER A 888 -7.48 -4.10 5.26
C SER A 888 -8.23 -4.57 4.01
N LEU A 889 -8.68 -5.82 4.01
CA LEU A 889 -9.43 -6.40 2.89
C LEU A 889 -10.87 -5.87 2.86
N GLY A 890 -11.16 -4.95 1.94
CA GLY A 890 -12.49 -4.43 1.63
C GLY A 890 -13.13 -3.48 2.65
N LEU A 891 -12.44 -3.15 3.75
CA LEU A 891 -13.00 -2.31 4.82
C LEU A 891 -13.25 -0.86 4.36
N GLN A 892 -12.24 -0.22 3.74
CA GLN A 892 -12.36 1.15 3.24
C GLN A 892 -13.43 1.25 2.15
N GLN A 893 -13.45 0.28 1.23
CA GLN A 893 -14.45 0.18 0.17
C GLN A 893 -15.87 0.00 0.74
N MET A 894 -16.03 -0.83 1.76
CA MET A 894 -17.31 -1.01 2.45
C MET A 894 -17.79 0.29 3.10
N ASP A 895 -16.91 1.02 3.78
CA ASP A 895 -17.24 2.30 4.43
C ASP A 895 -17.69 3.35 3.40
N LEU A 896 -16.95 3.47 2.29
CA LEU A 896 -17.32 4.35 1.18
C LEU A 896 -18.67 3.95 0.56
N PHE A 897 -18.90 2.66 0.36
CA PHE A 897 -20.16 2.14 -0.19
C PHE A 897 -21.35 2.45 0.73
N LEU A 898 -21.22 2.21 2.02
CA LEU A 898 -22.25 2.52 3.02
C LEU A 898 -22.51 4.02 3.12
N THR A 899 -21.47 4.84 3.06
CA THR A 899 -21.59 6.31 3.07
C THR A 899 -22.36 6.80 1.84
N ARG A 900 -22.04 6.29 0.65
CA ARG A 900 -22.79 6.61 -0.58
C ARG A 900 -24.26 6.21 -0.46
N ILE A 901 -24.54 5.02 0.06
CA ILE A 901 -25.91 4.53 0.29
C ILE A 901 -26.67 5.45 1.25
N LEU A 902 -26.09 5.73 2.42
CA LEU A 902 -26.71 6.60 3.43
C LEU A 902 -27.00 7.99 2.88
N ASN A 903 -26.04 8.61 2.18
CA ASN A 903 -26.22 9.92 1.58
C ASN A 903 -27.37 9.93 0.57
N THR A 904 -27.47 8.91 -0.28
CA THR A 904 -28.60 8.78 -1.22
C THR A 904 -29.93 8.57 -0.49
N LEU A 905 -29.97 7.72 0.54
CA LEU A 905 -31.19 7.47 1.31
C LEU A 905 -31.66 8.72 2.07
N PHE A 906 -30.73 9.48 2.67
CA PHE A 906 -31.04 10.74 3.33
C PHE A 906 -31.59 11.77 2.34
N ARG A 907 -30.90 11.95 1.20
CA ARG A 907 -31.38 12.84 0.13
C ARG A 907 -32.78 12.48 -0.33
N GLN A 908 -33.03 11.19 -0.62
CA GLN A 908 -34.37 10.72 -0.99
C GLN A 908 -35.41 11.02 0.11
N SER A 909 -35.04 10.86 1.39
CA SER A 909 -35.96 11.12 2.51
C SER A 909 -36.26 12.60 2.74
N GLU A 910 -35.34 13.50 2.37
CA GLU A 910 -35.51 14.95 2.47
C GLU A 910 -36.30 15.53 1.29
N GLU A 911 -36.08 15.00 0.08
CA GLU A 911 -36.68 15.52 -1.16
C GLU A 911 -38.10 14.96 -1.42
N LEU A 912 -38.45 13.80 -0.86
CA LEU A 912 -39.71 13.09 -1.16
C LEU A 912 -40.67 13.01 0.02
N GLN A 913 -41.97 13.11 -0.27
CA GLN A 913 -43.01 12.87 0.73
C GLN A 913 -43.11 11.38 1.10
N LYS A 914 -43.69 11.07 2.26
CA LYS A 914 -43.80 9.68 2.79
C LYS A 914 -44.47 8.71 1.81
N THR A 915 -45.52 9.15 1.12
CA THR A 915 -46.24 8.34 0.10
C THR A 915 -45.38 8.08 -1.13
N GLN A 916 -44.65 9.08 -1.60
CA GLN A 916 -43.72 8.97 -2.74
C GLN A 916 -42.55 8.03 -2.41
N LEU A 917 -42.03 8.06 -1.19
CA LEU A 917 -41.00 7.12 -0.72
C LEU A 917 -41.49 5.67 -0.74
N GLN A 918 -42.73 5.41 -0.35
CA GLN A 918 -43.33 4.07 -0.44
C GLN A 918 -43.49 3.61 -1.88
N GLN A 919 -43.93 4.49 -2.77
CA GLN A 919 -44.04 4.22 -4.20
C GLN A 919 -42.66 3.93 -4.83
N LEU A 920 -41.62 4.67 -4.43
CA LEU A 920 -40.27 4.47 -4.92
C LEU A 920 -39.69 3.11 -4.49
N LEU A 921 -40.04 2.61 -3.30
CA LEU A 921 -39.67 1.26 -2.88
C LEU A 921 -40.41 0.17 -3.69
N LEU A 922 -41.55 0.49 -4.30
CA LEU A 922 -42.28 -0.43 -5.18
C LEU A 922 -41.82 -0.37 -6.63
N TYR A 923 -41.00 0.63 -6.99
CA TYR A 923 -40.47 0.80 -8.34
C TYR A 923 -39.24 -0.09 -8.55
N ASP A 924 -39.31 -1.00 -9.51
CA ASP A 924 -38.20 -1.76 -10.03
C ASP A 924 -37.81 -1.22 -11.43
N PRO A 925 -36.69 -0.49 -11.53
CA PRO A 925 -36.17 -0.04 -12.82
C PRO A 925 -36.02 -1.16 -13.87
N GLN A 926 -35.75 -2.40 -13.46
CA GLN A 926 -35.56 -3.51 -14.40
C GLN A 926 -36.87 -3.99 -15.04
N ASN A 927 -38.01 -3.74 -14.38
CA ASN A 927 -39.33 -4.10 -14.88
C ASN A 927 -40.08 -2.88 -15.47
N ALA A 928 -39.46 -1.70 -15.46
CA ALA A 928 -40.05 -0.48 -16.01
C ALA A 928 -40.25 -0.57 -17.54
N MET A 929 -39.31 -1.22 -18.25
CA MET A 929 -39.37 -1.40 -19.70
C MET A 929 -38.94 -2.80 -20.12
N ILE A 930 -39.63 -3.36 -21.11
CA ILE A 930 -39.38 -4.72 -21.60
C ILE A 930 -39.40 -4.73 -23.12
N SER A 931 -38.35 -5.26 -23.74
CA SER A 931 -38.31 -5.49 -25.19
C SER A 931 -39.31 -6.57 -25.60
N ILE A 932 -40.06 -6.34 -26.68
CA ILE A 932 -40.98 -7.32 -27.29
C ILE A 932 -40.19 -8.57 -27.75
N ASP A 933 -38.92 -8.41 -28.11
CA ASP A 933 -38.05 -9.50 -28.57
C ASP A 933 -37.58 -10.41 -27.40
N GLN A 934 -37.62 -9.92 -26.15
CA GLN A 934 -37.09 -10.62 -24.96
C GLN A 934 -38.16 -10.96 -23.90
N ALA A 935 -39.41 -10.52 -24.08
CA ALA A 935 -40.51 -10.76 -23.14
C ALA A 935 -40.88 -12.26 -23.04
N GLY A 936 -40.45 -12.90 -21.95
CA GLY A 936 -40.60 -14.35 -21.76
C GLY A 936 -41.41 -14.79 -20.53
N GLU A 937 -41.31 -14.04 -19.41
CA GLU A 937 -41.80 -14.48 -18.09
C GLU A 937 -42.77 -13.50 -17.40
N GLN A 938 -42.87 -12.26 -17.88
CA GLN A 938 -43.68 -11.21 -17.25
C GLN A 938 -45.18 -11.34 -17.59
N GLY A 939 -46.03 -11.17 -16.57
CA GLY A 939 -47.47 -11.38 -16.69
C GLY A 939 -48.22 -10.23 -17.39
N ILE A 940 -49.44 -10.52 -17.85
CA ILE A 940 -50.37 -9.57 -18.50
C ILE A 940 -50.59 -8.28 -17.71
N ILE A 941 -50.47 -8.35 -16.38
CA ILE A 941 -50.63 -7.20 -15.49
C ILE A 941 -49.59 -6.12 -15.79
N PHE A 942 -48.33 -6.51 -16.02
CA PHE A 942 -47.22 -5.57 -16.25
C PHE A 942 -47.19 -5.08 -17.71
N LEU A 943 -47.34 -6.00 -18.66
CA LEU A 943 -47.19 -5.70 -20.09
C LEU A 943 -48.46 -5.09 -20.72
N GLY A 944 -49.59 -5.17 -20.02
CA GLY A 944 -50.90 -4.95 -20.61
C GLY A 944 -51.28 -6.04 -21.62
N ASN A 945 -52.55 -6.07 -22.01
CA ASN A 945 -53.09 -7.10 -22.90
C ASN A 945 -52.41 -7.09 -24.29
N LYS A 946 -52.26 -5.89 -24.89
CA LYS A 946 -51.62 -5.75 -26.21
C LYS A 946 -50.14 -6.13 -26.18
N GLY A 947 -49.37 -5.58 -25.24
CA GLY A 947 -47.94 -5.86 -25.11
C GLY A 947 -47.67 -7.35 -24.88
N PHE A 948 -48.44 -7.97 -23.97
CA PHE A 948 -48.36 -9.41 -23.70
C PHE A 948 -48.62 -10.26 -24.95
N ASN A 949 -49.66 -9.92 -25.73
CA ASN A 949 -49.97 -10.65 -26.95
C ASN A 949 -48.91 -10.45 -28.05
N LEU A 950 -48.37 -9.24 -28.22
CA LEU A 950 -47.30 -8.97 -29.19
C LEU A 950 -46.04 -9.79 -28.89
N ALA A 951 -45.60 -9.82 -27.63
CA ALA A 951 -44.50 -10.67 -27.17
C ALA A 951 -44.75 -12.15 -27.47
N ARG A 952 -45.97 -12.62 -27.19
CA ARG A 952 -46.36 -14.02 -27.42
C ARG A 952 -46.39 -14.39 -28.91
N LEU A 953 -46.91 -13.50 -29.77
CA LEU A 953 -46.92 -13.69 -31.22
C LEU A 953 -45.50 -13.73 -31.79
N LYS A 954 -44.62 -12.82 -31.34
CA LYS A 954 -43.20 -12.81 -31.73
C LYS A 954 -42.49 -14.11 -31.34
N ARG A 955 -42.72 -14.61 -30.12
CA ARG A 955 -42.20 -15.89 -29.63
C ARG A 955 -42.68 -17.09 -30.45
N TYR A 956 -43.86 -17.01 -31.05
CA TYR A 956 -44.37 -18.02 -31.98
C TYR A 956 -43.82 -17.88 -33.40
N GLY A 957 -42.91 -16.93 -33.65
CA GLY A 957 -42.27 -16.74 -34.94
C GLY A 957 -43.11 -15.94 -35.94
N LEU A 958 -44.18 -15.27 -35.49
CA LEU A 958 -44.93 -14.36 -36.37
C LEU A 958 -44.14 -13.06 -36.59
N PRO A 959 -44.28 -12.41 -37.76
CA PRO A 959 -43.56 -11.18 -38.09
C PRO A 959 -44.17 -9.98 -37.37
N VAL A 960 -43.92 -9.88 -36.07
CA VAL A 960 -44.27 -8.72 -35.25
C VAL A 960 -43.15 -7.68 -35.37
N PRO A 961 -43.44 -6.42 -35.72
CA PRO A 961 -42.44 -5.35 -35.75
C PRO A 961 -41.78 -5.20 -34.37
N SER A 962 -40.48 -4.96 -34.34
CA SER A 962 -39.74 -4.82 -33.08
C SER A 962 -40.20 -3.60 -32.31
N GLY A 963 -40.06 -3.65 -30.99
CA GLY A 963 -40.48 -2.58 -30.09
C GLY A 963 -40.19 -2.93 -28.65
N PHE A 964 -40.63 -2.05 -27.76
CA PHE A 964 -40.56 -2.23 -26.31
C PHE A 964 -41.84 -1.73 -25.64
N ILE A 965 -42.08 -2.24 -24.44
CA ILE A 965 -43.28 -1.99 -23.65
C ILE A 965 -42.83 -1.29 -22.37
N ILE A 966 -43.33 -0.09 -22.15
CA ILE A 966 -43.26 0.60 -20.87
C ILE A 966 -44.39 0.06 -20.02
N THR A 967 -44.05 -0.57 -18.90
CA THR A 967 -45.00 -1.39 -18.15
C THR A 967 -45.96 -0.54 -17.32
N THR A 968 -47.04 -1.16 -16.84
CA THR A 968 -47.96 -0.52 -15.89
C THR A 968 -47.29 -0.12 -14.57
N GLU A 969 -46.09 -0.64 -14.29
CA GLU A 969 -45.32 -0.28 -13.10
C GLU A 969 -44.92 1.19 -13.13
N VAL A 970 -44.43 1.66 -14.28
CA VAL A 970 -44.13 3.09 -14.51
C VAL A 970 -45.39 3.93 -14.34
N PHE A 971 -46.52 3.50 -14.87
CA PHE A 971 -47.79 4.23 -14.71
C PHE A 971 -48.15 4.45 -13.23
N ARG A 972 -47.98 3.43 -12.38
CA ARG A 972 -48.30 3.51 -10.95
C ARG A 972 -47.41 4.48 -10.19
N VAL A 973 -46.19 4.71 -10.66
CA VAL A 973 -45.23 5.63 -10.04
C VAL A 973 -44.94 6.88 -10.88
N ARG A 974 -45.72 7.13 -11.94
CA ARG A 974 -45.45 8.16 -12.96
C ARG A 974 -45.26 9.55 -12.37
N HIS A 975 -46.09 9.93 -11.40
CA HIS A 975 -45.98 11.22 -10.74
C HIS A 975 -44.62 11.39 -10.03
N MET A 976 -44.10 10.32 -9.43
CA MET A 976 -42.77 10.32 -8.82
C MET A 976 -41.67 10.36 -9.89
N VAL A 977 -41.81 9.58 -10.97
CA VAL A 977 -40.86 9.58 -12.11
C VAL A 977 -40.81 10.94 -12.81
N GLU A 978 -41.90 11.70 -12.85
CA GLU A 978 -41.97 13.03 -13.47
C GLU A 978 -41.41 14.13 -12.56
N THR A 979 -41.67 14.06 -11.25
CA THR A 979 -41.30 15.12 -10.30
C THR A 979 -39.91 14.93 -9.67
N TYR A 980 -39.46 13.67 -9.51
CA TYR A 980 -38.18 13.35 -8.90
C TYR A 980 -37.08 13.24 -9.95
N ARG A 981 -36.20 14.23 -10.02
CA ARG A 981 -35.17 14.35 -11.08
C ARG A 981 -34.33 13.06 -11.28
N PRO A 982 -33.81 12.37 -10.24
CA PRO A 982 -33.07 11.13 -10.45
C PRO A 982 -33.92 10.00 -11.07
N ALA A 983 -35.19 9.87 -10.66
CA ALA A 983 -36.09 8.87 -11.27
C ALA A 983 -36.45 9.23 -12.71
N ASN A 984 -36.66 10.53 -13.00
CA ASN A 984 -36.89 11.02 -14.36
C ASN A 984 -35.71 10.71 -15.27
N GLN A 985 -34.50 10.99 -14.80
CA GLN A 985 -33.28 10.73 -15.54
C GLN A 985 -33.10 9.23 -15.80
N ASN A 986 -33.28 8.38 -14.78
CA ASN A 986 -33.23 6.93 -14.95
C ASN A 986 -34.25 6.44 -15.99
N PHE A 987 -35.49 6.95 -15.97
CA PHE A 987 -36.50 6.60 -16.97
C PHE A 987 -36.09 7.03 -18.38
N ARG A 988 -35.58 8.25 -18.56
CA ARG A 988 -35.10 8.76 -19.85
C ARG A 988 -33.94 7.94 -20.40
N GLU A 989 -32.99 7.55 -19.54
CA GLU A 989 -31.86 6.69 -19.90
C GLU A 989 -32.34 5.31 -20.37
N GLN A 990 -33.32 4.71 -19.69
CA GLN A 990 -33.92 3.44 -20.12
C GLN A 990 -34.62 3.54 -21.48
N VAL A 991 -35.36 4.63 -21.75
CA VAL A 991 -35.96 4.86 -23.07
C VAL A 991 -34.87 4.94 -24.13
N ALA A 992 -33.81 5.70 -23.88
CA ALA A 992 -32.69 5.87 -24.80
C ALA A 992 -31.96 4.54 -25.09
N GLU A 993 -31.74 3.70 -24.07
CA GLU A 993 -31.15 2.38 -24.23
C GLU A 993 -32.00 1.48 -25.13
N HIS A 994 -33.32 1.46 -24.91
CA HIS A 994 -34.24 0.67 -25.72
C HIS A 994 -34.33 1.17 -27.17
N ILE A 995 -34.25 2.49 -27.39
CA ILE A 995 -34.12 3.05 -28.74
C ILE A 995 -32.82 2.56 -29.38
N ALA A 996 -31.68 2.61 -28.69
CA ALA A 996 -30.41 2.12 -29.24
C ALA A 996 -30.41 0.61 -29.57
N ILE A 997 -31.16 -0.20 -28.81
CA ILE A 997 -31.41 -1.61 -29.16
C ILE A 997 -32.24 -1.69 -30.45
N MET A 998 -33.29 -0.88 -30.56
CA MET A 998 -34.16 -0.81 -31.74
C MET A 998 -33.43 -0.36 -33.01
N GLU A 999 -32.53 0.62 -32.90
CA GLU A 999 -31.69 1.07 -34.02
C GLU A 999 -30.79 -0.05 -34.53
N ARG A 1000 -30.17 -0.82 -33.61
CA ARG A 1000 -29.35 -1.99 -33.97
C ARG A 1000 -30.15 -3.09 -34.66
N HIS A 1001 -31.38 -3.37 -34.20
CA HIS A 1001 -32.23 -4.40 -34.80
C HIS A 1001 -32.81 -3.99 -36.16
N THR A 1002 -33.18 -2.71 -36.32
CA THR A 1002 -33.84 -2.23 -37.54
C THR A 1002 -32.88 -1.73 -38.60
N GLY A 1003 -31.64 -1.39 -38.24
CA GLY A 1003 -30.66 -0.72 -39.11
C GLY A 1003 -31.02 0.74 -39.43
N LYS A 1004 -32.11 1.27 -38.85
CA LYS A 1004 -32.57 2.67 -38.97
C LYS A 1004 -32.10 3.45 -37.75
N ARG A 1005 -32.07 4.78 -37.82
CA ARG A 1005 -31.71 5.66 -36.69
C ARG A 1005 -32.86 6.60 -36.33
N PHE A 1006 -33.14 6.75 -35.04
CA PHE A 1006 -34.20 7.62 -34.53
C PHE A 1006 -33.73 9.07 -34.59
N GLY A 1007 -34.46 9.90 -35.34
CA GLY A 1007 -34.09 11.29 -35.59
C GLY A 1007 -33.05 11.52 -36.69
N ASP A 1008 -32.68 10.49 -37.47
CA ASP A 1008 -31.83 10.65 -38.67
C ASP A 1008 -32.69 10.90 -39.94
N PRO A 1009 -32.56 12.04 -40.64
CA PRO A 1009 -33.29 12.30 -41.88
C PRO A 1009 -32.92 11.34 -43.03
N ALA A 1010 -31.69 10.81 -43.06
CA ALA A 1010 -31.24 9.95 -44.16
C ALA A 1010 -31.86 8.55 -44.08
N ASN A 1011 -31.93 7.95 -42.88
CA ASN A 1011 -32.52 6.64 -42.67
C ASN A 1011 -33.43 6.58 -41.41
N PRO A 1012 -34.58 7.30 -41.41
CA PRO A 1012 -35.35 7.50 -40.19
C PRO A 1012 -36.02 6.24 -39.68
N LEU A 1013 -35.91 6.03 -38.37
CA LEU A 1013 -36.77 5.17 -37.56
C LEU A 1013 -37.93 6.01 -37.01
N LEU A 1014 -39.16 5.57 -37.23
CA LEU A 1014 -40.37 6.17 -36.67
C LEU A 1014 -41.08 5.12 -35.81
N PHE A 1015 -41.79 5.58 -34.78
CA PHE A 1015 -42.50 4.71 -33.84
C PHE A 1015 -44.01 4.93 -33.88
N SER A 1016 -44.75 3.85 -33.59
CA SER A 1016 -46.12 3.94 -33.08
C SER A 1016 -46.09 3.81 -31.56
N VAL A 1017 -46.85 4.66 -30.87
CA VAL A 1017 -46.96 4.69 -29.41
C VAL A 1017 -48.41 4.41 -29.07
N ARG A 1018 -48.66 3.23 -28.50
CA ARG A 1018 -50.01 2.67 -28.32
C ARG A 1018 -50.26 2.33 -26.86
N SER A 1019 -51.44 2.69 -26.36
CA SER A 1019 -51.90 2.24 -25.04
C SER A 1019 -52.21 0.74 -25.01
N GLY A 1020 -51.91 0.11 -23.87
CA GLY A 1020 -52.18 -1.30 -23.59
C GLY A 1020 -52.56 -1.50 -22.13
N SER A 1021 -53.87 -1.43 -21.83
CA SER A 1021 -54.38 -1.75 -20.50
C SER A 1021 -54.41 -3.26 -20.26
N SER A 1022 -54.38 -3.69 -19.00
CA SER A 1022 -54.51 -5.11 -18.62
C SER A 1022 -55.84 -5.70 -19.08
N ILE A 1023 -56.91 -4.91 -18.99
CA ILE A 1023 -58.26 -5.23 -19.46
C ILE A 1023 -58.53 -4.39 -20.71
N SER A 1024 -58.92 -5.03 -21.82
CA SER A 1024 -59.09 -4.34 -23.12
C SER A 1024 -60.14 -3.23 -23.05
N GLN A 1025 -59.82 -2.05 -23.60
CA GLN A 1025 -60.71 -0.90 -23.73
C GLN A 1025 -60.69 -0.39 -25.19
N PRO A 1026 -61.43 -1.05 -26.12
CA PRO A 1026 -61.38 -0.73 -27.54
C PRO A 1026 -61.82 0.72 -27.82
N GLY A 1027 -60.99 1.48 -28.55
CA GLY A 1027 -61.29 2.86 -28.97
C GLY A 1027 -61.29 3.93 -27.88
N MET A 1028 -60.98 3.59 -26.63
CA MET A 1028 -61.11 4.52 -25.50
C MET A 1028 -59.85 5.34 -25.20
N MET A 1029 -58.67 4.85 -25.58
CA MET A 1029 -57.38 5.47 -25.27
C MET A 1029 -56.67 5.93 -26.54
N ASP A 1030 -55.73 6.86 -26.38
CA ASP A 1030 -55.07 7.48 -27.52
C ASP A 1030 -53.99 6.57 -28.13
N THR A 1031 -53.67 6.83 -29.39
CA THR A 1031 -52.64 6.13 -30.17
C THR A 1031 -51.97 7.13 -31.09
N PHE A 1032 -50.65 7.16 -31.08
CA PHE A 1032 -49.85 8.02 -31.95
C PHE A 1032 -49.12 7.16 -32.96
N LEU A 1033 -49.22 7.54 -34.22
CA LEU A 1033 -48.46 6.96 -35.32
C LEU A 1033 -47.41 7.97 -35.79
N ASP A 1034 -46.37 7.47 -36.46
CA ASP A 1034 -45.33 8.29 -37.08
C ASP A 1034 -44.53 9.16 -36.07
N VAL A 1035 -44.44 8.76 -34.81
CA VAL A 1035 -43.69 9.47 -33.77
C VAL A 1035 -42.19 9.47 -34.09
N GLY A 1036 -41.56 10.63 -33.95
CA GLY A 1036 -40.20 10.96 -34.37
C GLY A 1036 -40.15 11.82 -35.64
N ILE A 1037 -41.29 12.05 -36.30
CA ILE A 1037 -41.35 12.81 -37.54
C ILE A 1037 -41.34 14.33 -37.25
N ASN A 1038 -40.54 15.04 -38.05
CA ASN A 1038 -40.52 16.51 -38.13
C ASN A 1038 -40.25 16.90 -39.58
N GLU A 1039 -40.13 18.21 -39.88
CA GLU A 1039 -39.94 18.68 -41.26
C GLU A 1039 -38.65 18.18 -41.92
N GLU A 1040 -37.56 18.07 -41.16
CA GLU A 1040 -36.27 17.57 -41.66
C GLU A 1040 -36.36 16.07 -41.97
N ILE A 1041 -36.91 15.29 -41.05
CA ILE A 1041 -37.19 13.86 -41.24
C ILE A 1041 -38.14 13.62 -42.40
N THR A 1042 -39.16 14.48 -42.56
CA THR A 1042 -40.13 14.39 -43.65
C THR A 1042 -39.47 14.65 -45.01
N ALA A 1043 -38.61 15.66 -45.10
CA ALA A 1043 -37.85 15.94 -46.32
C ALA A 1043 -36.90 14.78 -46.68
N GLY A 1044 -36.22 14.22 -45.68
CA GLY A 1044 -35.35 13.05 -45.85
C GLY A 1044 -36.13 11.80 -46.28
N LEU A 1045 -37.30 11.55 -45.67
CA LEU A 1045 -38.19 10.45 -46.05
C LEU A 1045 -38.71 10.60 -47.49
N ALA A 1046 -39.06 11.83 -47.90
CA ALA A 1046 -39.46 12.13 -49.27
C ALA A 1046 -38.34 11.82 -50.28
N ALA A 1047 -37.10 12.23 -49.96
CA ALA A 1047 -35.93 11.97 -50.80
C ALA A 1047 -35.61 10.47 -50.91
N ARG A 1048 -35.64 9.74 -49.79
CA ARG A 1048 -35.33 8.30 -49.74
C ARG A 1048 -36.35 7.45 -50.49
N THR A 1049 -37.63 7.76 -50.32
CA THR A 1049 -38.72 6.97 -50.92
C THR A 1049 -39.06 7.39 -52.35
N GLY A 1050 -38.58 8.55 -52.79
CA GLY A 1050 -39.02 9.17 -54.04
C GLY A 1050 -40.51 9.57 -54.04
N ASN A 1051 -41.16 9.56 -52.86
CA ASN A 1051 -42.59 9.78 -52.71
C ASN A 1051 -42.86 10.94 -51.74
N THR A 1052 -42.81 12.16 -52.28
CA THR A 1052 -43.09 13.39 -51.51
C THR A 1052 -44.49 13.36 -50.88
N TRP A 1053 -45.49 12.85 -51.59
CA TRP A 1053 -46.85 12.78 -51.05
C TRP A 1053 -46.93 11.91 -49.79
N PHE A 1054 -46.32 10.72 -49.81
CA PHE A 1054 -46.29 9.80 -48.68
C PHE A 1054 -45.64 10.43 -47.45
N ALA A 1055 -44.46 11.03 -47.61
CA ALA A 1055 -43.73 11.60 -46.49
C ALA A 1055 -44.53 12.72 -45.80
N TRP A 1056 -45.08 13.65 -46.58
CA TRP A 1056 -45.86 14.78 -46.03
C TRP A 1056 -47.24 14.36 -45.52
N ASP A 1057 -47.86 13.30 -46.05
CA ASP A 1057 -49.10 12.75 -45.48
C ASP A 1057 -48.86 12.12 -44.10
N ASN A 1058 -47.74 11.41 -43.90
CA ASN A 1058 -47.39 10.89 -42.56
C ASN A 1058 -47.15 12.05 -41.57
N TYR A 1059 -46.47 13.12 -41.97
CA TYR A 1059 -46.28 14.28 -41.09
C TYR A 1059 -47.61 14.96 -40.75
N ARG A 1060 -48.49 15.13 -41.73
CA ARG A 1060 -49.86 15.64 -41.53
C ARG A 1060 -50.64 14.78 -40.54
N ARG A 1061 -50.58 13.45 -40.68
CA ARG A 1061 -51.27 12.49 -39.78
C ARG A 1061 -50.75 12.58 -38.36
N PHE A 1062 -49.43 12.65 -38.18
CA PHE A 1062 -48.82 12.89 -36.88
C PHE A 1062 -49.34 14.20 -36.26
N LEU A 1063 -49.32 15.31 -37.02
CA LEU A 1063 -49.81 16.62 -36.55
C LEU A 1063 -51.28 16.57 -36.14
N GLN A 1064 -52.12 15.86 -36.90
CA GLN A 1064 -53.54 15.67 -36.56
C GLN A 1064 -53.70 14.95 -35.22
N CYS A 1065 -53.03 13.82 -35.04
CA CYS A 1065 -53.07 13.06 -33.78
C CYS A 1065 -52.50 13.89 -32.61
N TYR A 1066 -51.41 14.60 -32.85
CA TYR A 1066 -50.77 15.48 -31.89
C TYR A 1066 -51.74 16.57 -31.42
N GLY A 1067 -52.33 17.35 -32.33
CA GLY A 1067 -53.27 18.41 -31.99
C GLY A 1067 -54.52 17.90 -31.26
N MET A 1068 -55.07 16.75 -31.69
CA MET A 1068 -56.22 16.14 -31.01
C MET A 1068 -55.91 15.74 -29.56
N SER A 1069 -54.67 15.35 -29.24
CA SER A 1069 -54.25 15.05 -27.86
C SER A 1069 -54.16 16.27 -26.92
N PHE A 1070 -54.25 17.47 -27.49
CA PHE A 1070 -54.36 18.74 -26.77
C PHE A 1070 -55.78 19.32 -26.83
N GLY A 1071 -56.76 18.56 -27.34
CA GLY A 1071 -58.18 18.93 -27.34
C GLY A 1071 -58.66 19.64 -28.61
N LEU A 1072 -57.86 19.67 -29.69
CA LEU A 1072 -58.37 20.12 -30.99
C LEU A 1072 -59.32 19.08 -31.59
N GLU A 1073 -60.36 19.52 -32.28
CA GLU A 1073 -61.36 18.63 -32.83
C GLU A 1073 -60.97 18.13 -34.22
N ARG A 1074 -61.39 16.89 -34.57
CA ARG A 1074 -61.11 16.31 -35.89
C ARG A 1074 -61.70 17.16 -37.02
N ASP A 1075 -62.85 17.77 -36.77
CA ASP A 1075 -63.57 18.61 -37.74
C ASP A 1075 -62.74 19.82 -38.21
N ASP A 1076 -61.88 20.37 -37.36
CA ASP A 1076 -60.99 21.49 -37.70
C ASP A 1076 -59.96 21.06 -38.77
N PHE A 1077 -59.38 19.88 -38.60
CA PHE A 1077 -58.45 19.27 -39.55
C PHE A 1077 -59.13 18.86 -40.86
N ASP A 1078 -60.35 18.32 -40.76
CA ASP A 1078 -61.13 17.91 -41.93
C ASP A 1078 -61.59 19.11 -42.76
N ALA A 1079 -61.88 20.25 -42.12
CA ALA A 1079 -62.18 21.51 -42.78
C ALA A 1079 -61.01 21.99 -43.65
N ILE A 1080 -59.77 21.93 -43.15
CA ILE A 1080 -58.57 22.28 -43.93
C ILE A 1080 -58.45 21.38 -45.16
N ILE A 1081 -58.58 20.06 -45.01
CA ILE A 1081 -58.47 19.13 -46.15
C ILE A 1081 -59.61 19.34 -47.15
N LYS A 1082 -60.83 19.62 -46.68
CA LYS A 1082 -61.98 19.94 -47.54
C LYS A 1082 -61.73 21.19 -48.37
N GLU A 1083 -61.11 22.22 -47.80
CA GLU A 1083 -60.74 23.43 -48.53
C GLU A 1083 -59.67 23.16 -49.59
N PHE A 1084 -58.65 22.35 -49.28
CA PHE A 1084 -57.66 21.92 -50.28
C PHE A 1084 -58.29 21.12 -51.43
N LYS A 1085 -59.22 20.19 -51.13
CA LYS A 1085 -59.97 19.44 -52.16
C LYS A 1085 -60.74 20.39 -53.09
N LYS A 1086 -61.43 21.39 -52.50
CA LYS A 1086 -62.19 22.40 -53.24
C LYS A 1086 -61.28 23.29 -54.09
N ARG A 1087 -60.17 23.78 -53.53
CA ARG A 1087 -59.20 24.65 -54.21
C ARG A 1087 -58.54 23.97 -55.40
N LEU A 1088 -58.22 22.68 -55.29
CA LEU A 1088 -57.56 21.91 -56.34
C LEU A 1088 -58.53 21.27 -57.34
N GLY A 1089 -59.83 21.24 -57.05
CA GLY A 1089 -60.81 20.51 -57.86
C GLY A 1089 -60.64 18.99 -57.82
N ILE A 1090 -59.94 18.46 -56.81
CA ILE A 1090 -59.62 17.04 -56.67
C ILE A 1090 -60.50 16.44 -55.56
N PRO A 1091 -61.38 15.47 -55.86
CA PRO A 1091 -62.35 14.95 -54.88
C PRO A 1091 -61.70 14.12 -53.76
N TYR A 1092 -60.53 13.51 -54.00
CA TYR A 1092 -59.88 12.60 -53.05
C TYR A 1092 -58.45 13.07 -52.71
N LYS A 1093 -58.08 13.01 -51.42
CA LYS A 1093 -56.74 13.40 -50.92
C LYS A 1093 -55.58 12.67 -51.63
N ARG A 1094 -55.80 11.41 -52.04
CA ARG A 1094 -54.83 10.58 -52.75
C ARG A 1094 -54.43 11.13 -54.13
N GLY A 1095 -55.24 12.03 -54.70
CA GLY A 1095 -54.96 12.67 -55.98
C GLY A 1095 -54.12 13.95 -55.85
N PHE A 1096 -53.80 14.39 -54.64
CA PHE A 1096 -53.04 15.63 -54.44
C PHE A 1096 -51.60 15.47 -54.95
N PRO A 1097 -51.03 16.48 -55.63
CA PRO A 1097 -49.58 16.54 -55.84
C PRO A 1097 -48.82 16.59 -54.51
N GLY A 1098 -47.60 16.04 -54.46
CA GLY A 1098 -46.79 16.00 -53.22
C GLY A 1098 -46.57 17.38 -52.58
N GLU A 1099 -46.34 18.42 -53.39
CA GLU A 1099 -46.19 19.80 -52.88
C GLU A 1099 -47.47 20.38 -52.29
N GLU A 1100 -48.64 19.97 -52.77
CA GLU A 1100 -49.92 20.39 -52.17
C GLU A 1100 -50.18 19.66 -50.85
N MET A 1101 -49.77 18.39 -50.73
CA MET A 1101 -49.80 17.67 -49.45
C MET A 1101 -48.85 18.32 -48.42
N ARG A 1102 -47.67 18.75 -48.84
CA ARG A 1102 -46.75 19.55 -48.01
C ARG A 1102 -47.43 20.82 -47.49
N LYS A 1103 -48.07 21.60 -48.36
CA LYS A 1103 -48.82 22.80 -47.95
C LYS A 1103 -49.95 22.47 -46.98
N ALA A 1104 -50.66 21.36 -47.15
CA ALA A 1104 -51.70 20.93 -46.22
C ALA A 1104 -51.13 20.60 -44.84
N ALA A 1105 -50.02 19.84 -44.77
CA ALA A 1105 -49.32 19.53 -43.52
C ALA A 1105 -48.84 20.79 -42.79
N LEU A 1106 -48.27 21.76 -43.51
CA LEU A 1106 -47.82 23.03 -42.93
C LEU A 1106 -48.99 23.91 -42.44
N THR A 1107 -50.17 23.76 -43.06
CA THR A 1107 -51.40 24.44 -42.60
C THR A 1107 -51.93 23.81 -41.30
N TYR A 1108 -51.84 22.48 -41.16
CA TYR A 1108 -52.14 21.79 -39.88
C TYR A 1108 -51.19 22.28 -38.79
N ARG A 1109 -49.89 22.36 -39.10
CA ARG A 1109 -48.87 22.86 -38.18
C ARG A 1109 -49.20 24.29 -37.71
N ALA A 1110 -49.53 25.19 -38.66
CA ALA A 1110 -49.89 26.56 -38.35
C ALA A 1110 -51.13 26.63 -37.44
N MET A 1111 -52.19 25.88 -37.75
CA MET A 1111 -53.41 25.83 -36.92
C MET A 1111 -53.12 25.40 -35.47
N ILE A 1112 -52.28 24.38 -35.29
CA ILE A 1112 -51.88 23.90 -33.95
C ILE A 1112 -51.13 25.00 -33.19
N GLN A 1113 -50.18 25.68 -33.85
CA GLN A 1113 -49.41 26.77 -33.25
C GLN A 1113 -50.28 27.99 -32.93
N ASP A 1114 -51.21 28.35 -33.82
CA ASP A 1114 -52.16 29.45 -33.64
C ASP A 1114 -53.13 29.18 -32.47
N SER A 1115 -53.35 27.91 -32.14
CA SER A 1115 -54.12 27.47 -30.96
C SER A 1115 -53.31 27.50 -29.66
N GLY A 1116 -52.07 28.00 -29.70
CA GLY A 1116 -51.18 28.10 -28.53
C GLY A 1116 -50.47 26.79 -28.15
N ILE A 1117 -50.54 25.76 -28.99
CA ILE A 1117 -49.91 24.46 -28.75
C ILE A 1117 -48.52 24.44 -29.37
N GLU A 1118 -47.49 24.22 -28.56
CA GLU A 1118 -46.12 24.06 -29.04
C GLU A 1118 -45.90 22.66 -29.65
N ILE A 1119 -45.24 22.62 -30.81
CA ILE A 1119 -44.90 21.37 -31.50
C ILE A 1119 -43.43 21.07 -31.23
N ILE A 1120 -43.17 20.00 -30.48
CA ILE A 1120 -41.81 19.55 -30.16
C ILE A 1120 -41.13 19.03 -31.43
N LYS A 1121 -39.96 19.63 -31.74
CA LYS A 1121 -39.15 19.30 -32.92
C LYS A 1121 -38.17 18.16 -32.68
N ASP A 1122 -37.62 18.08 -31.46
CA ASP A 1122 -36.68 17.02 -31.07
C ASP A 1122 -37.42 15.67 -31.00
N PRO A 1123 -37.00 14.66 -31.79
CA PRO A 1123 -37.68 13.36 -31.82
C PRO A 1123 -37.75 12.65 -30.47
N PHE A 1124 -36.73 12.80 -29.62
CA PHE A 1124 -36.68 12.13 -28.32
C PHE A 1124 -37.65 12.77 -27.32
N GLU A 1125 -37.64 14.10 -27.21
CA GLU A 1125 -38.64 14.82 -26.39
C GLU A 1125 -40.07 14.61 -26.93
N GLN A 1126 -40.23 14.51 -28.26
CA GLN A 1126 -41.52 14.22 -28.88
C GLN A 1126 -42.02 12.83 -28.45
N LEU A 1127 -41.15 11.82 -28.44
CA LEU A 1127 -41.51 10.49 -27.97
C LEU A 1127 -41.91 10.50 -26.48
N LEU A 1128 -41.12 11.15 -25.62
CA LEU A 1128 -41.44 11.26 -24.19
C LEU A 1128 -42.80 11.93 -23.95
N LEU A 1129 -43.08 13.03 -24.66
CA LEU A 1129 -44.39 13.68 -24.59
C LEU A 1129 -45.52 12.74 -25.03
N THR A 1130 -45.34 12.00 -26.14
CA THR A 1130 -46.38 11.06 -26.59
C THR A 1130 -46.61 9.93 -25.59
N ILE A 1131 -45.57 9.44 -24.91
CA ILE A 1131 -45.70 8.45 -23.83
C ILE A 1131 -46.55 9.04 -22.69
N THR A 1132 -46.25 10.25 -22.24
CA THR A 1132 -47.03 10.95 -21.21
C THR A 1132 -48.48 11.12 -21.65
N LYS A 1133 -48.74 11.57 -22.88
CA LYS A 1133 -50.11 11.70 -23.42
C LYS A 1133 -50.86 10.38 -23.46
N VAL A 1134 -50.20 9.28 -23.81
CA VAL A 1134 -50.83 7.95 -23.76
C VAL A 1134 -51.17 7.56 -22.32
N PHE A 1135 -50.31 7.84 -21.34
CA PHE A 1135 -50.64 7.65 -19.93
C PHE A 1135 -51.82 8.52 -19.48
N ASP A 1136 -51.83 9.80 -19.84
CA ASP A 1136 -52.91 10.74 -19.52
C ASP A 1136 -54.25 10.30 -20.11
N SER A 1137 -54.24 9.65 -21.29
CA SER A 1137 -55.46 9.15 -21.94
C SER A 1137 -56.22 8.12 -21.11
N TRP A 1138 -55.57 7.46 -20.14
CA TRP A 1138 -56.24 6.61 -19.14
C TRP A 1138 -57.24 7.41 -18.30
N GLU A 1139 -56.95 8.66 -17.98
CA GLU A 1139 -57.80 9.56 -17.18
C GLU A 1139 -58.71 10.44 -18.05
N SER A 1140 -58.79 10.15 -19.35
CA SER A 1140 -59.72 10.87 -20.22
C SER A 1140 -61.18 10.60 -19.81
N PRO A 1141 -62.09 11.58 -19.90
CA PRO A 1141 -63.49 11.41 -19.51
C PRO A 1141 -64.19 10.22 -20.20
N LYS A 1142 -63.83 9.94 -21.46
CA LYS A 1142 -64.31 8.78 -22.23
C LYS A 1142 -63.87 7.45 -21.59
N ALA A 1143 -62.60 7.34 -21.19
CA ALA A 1143 -62.04 6.13 -20.62
C ALA A 1143 -62.53 5.87 -19.18
N GLU A 1144 -62.60 6.91 -18.34
CA GLU A 1144 -63.18 6.81 -17.00
C GLU A 1144 -64.64 6.37 -17.02
N THR A 1145 -65.44 6.97 -17.92
CA THR A 1145 -66.85 6.63 -18.07
C THR A 1145 -67.01 5.18 -18.51
N TYR A 1146 -66.20 4.73 -19.48
CA TYR A 1146 -66.18 3.32 -19.91
C TYR A 1146 -65.85 2.37 -18.74
N ARG A 1147 -64.81 2.67 -17.96
CA ARG A 1147 -64.42 1.86 -16.80
C ARG A 1147 -65.51 1.79 -15.75
N ARG A 1148 -66.17 2.92 -15.45
CA ARG A 1148 -67.29 2.98 -14.51
C ARG A 1148 -68.47 2.13 -14.97
N ILE A 1149 -68.79 2.15 -16.26
CA ILE A 1149 -69.89 1.36 -16.84
C ILE A 1149 -69.58 -0.14 -16.80
N ILE A 1150 -68.35 -0.54 -17.14
CA ILE A 1150 -67.95 -1.96 -17.22
C ILE A 1150 -67.55 -2.54 -15.85
N GLY A 1151 -67.31 -1.70 -14.83
CA GLY A 1151 -66.87 -2.12 -13.50
C GLY A 1151 -65.38 -2.41 -13.40
N ILE A 1152 -64.55 -1.67 -14.16
CA ILE A 1152 -63.08 -1.78 -14.14
C ILE A 1152 -62.52 -0.78 -13.12
N SER A 1153 -61.60 -1.22 -12.25
CA SER A 1153 -60.89 -0.34 -11.29
C SER A 1153 -59.93 0.63 -12.00
N ASP A 1154 -59.84 1.86 -11.49
CA ASP A 1154 -58.89 2.87 -11.97
C ASP A 1154 -57.42 2.53 -11.63
N ASP A 1155 -57.19 1.69 -10.62
CA ASP A 1155 -55.84 1.33 -10.11
C ASP A 1155 -55.06 0.37 -11.01
N TRP A 1156 -55.71 -0.18 -12.05
CA TRP A 1156 -55.04 -1.06 -13.01
C TRP A 1156 -53.94 -0.32 -13.79
N GLY A 1157 -54.25 0.90 -14.23
CA GLY A 1157 -53.40 1.68 -15.11
C GLY A 1157 -53.27 1.12 -16.54
N THR A 1158 -52.36 1.72 -17.30
CA THR A 1158 -52.09 1.36 -18.70
C THR A 1158 -50.59 1.21 -18.95
N ALA A 1159 -50.21 0.26 -19.81
CA ALA A 1159 -48.86 0.15 -20.35
C ALA A 1159 -48.78 0.92 -21.68
N VAL A 1160 -47.56 1.28 -22.10
CA VAL A 1160 -47.32 1.95 -23.38
C VAL A 1160 -46.45 1.06 -24.25
N THR A 1161 -46.96 0.68 -25.42
CA THR A 1161 -46.22 -0.09 -26.42
C THR A 1161 -45.63 0.88 -27.44
N VAL A 1162 -44.30 0.92 -27.52
CA VAL A 1162 -43.53 1.67 -28.51
C VAL A 1162 -43.00 0.69 -29.55
N GLN A 1163 -43.46 0.78 -30.80
CA GLN A 1163 -43.18 -0.20 -31.84
C GLN A 1163 -42.73 0.48 -33.13
N SER A 1164 -41.76 -0.09 -33.85
CA SER A 1164 -41.30 0.44 -35.14
C SER A 1164 -42.45 0.51 -36.16
N MET A 1165 -42.56 1.65 -36.87
CA MET A 1165 -43.55 1.82 -37.92
C MET A 1165 -43.33 0.87 -39.10
N VAL A 1166 -44.45 0.38 -39.64
CA VAL A 1166 -44.57 -0.32 -40.93
C VAL A 1166 -45.64 0.40 -41.73
N PHE A 1167 -45.38 0.68 -43.00
CA PHE A 1167 -46.19 1.61 -43.78
C PHE A 1167 -47.09 0.91 -44.80
N GLY A 1168 -48.40 0.88 -44.52
CA GLY A 1168 -49.42 0.40 -45.47
C GLY A 1168 -49.71 1.38 -46.63
N ASN A 1169 -49.15 2.59 -46.57
CA ASN A 1169 -49.40 3.71 -47.49
C ASN A 1169 -48.19 4.13 -48.35
N ILE A 1170 -47.10 3.37 -48.34
CA ILE A 1170 -45.88 3.74 -49.09
C ILE A 1170 -46.04 3.55 -50.61
N SER A 1171 -46.78 2.52 -51.03
CA SER A 1171 -46.97 2.15 -52.43
C SER A 1171 -48.34 1.48 -52.66
N SER A 1172 -48.67 1.20 -53.93
CA SER A 1172 -49.82 0.39 -54.31
C SER A 1172 -49.66 -1.12 -54.02
N ALA A 1173 -48.43 -1.57 -53.72
CA ALA A 1173 -48.16 -2.93 -53.26
C ALA A 1173 -48.23 -3.06 -51.72
N SER A 1174 -48.58 -1.97 -51.03
CA SER A 1174 -48.70 -1.90 -49.58
C SER A 1174 -50.17 -1.78 -49.15
N GLY A 1175 -50.46 -2.22 -47.94
CA GLY A 1175 -51.81 -2.14 -47.40
C GLY A 1175 -51.91 -2.57 -45.95
N THR A 1176 -53.11 -2.46 -45.41
CA THR A 1176 -53.42 -2.74 -44.01
C THR A 1176 -54.85 -3.23 -43.89
N GLY A 1177 -55.13 -4.02 -42.86
CA GLY A 1177 -56.46 -4.54 -42.63
C GLY A 1177 -56.64 -5.15 -41.26
N VAL A 1178 -57.90 -5.50 -41.00
CA VAL A 1178 -58.33 -6.21 -39.80
C VAL A 1178 -59.08 -7.46 -40.27
N PHE A 1179 -58.74 -8.62 -39.71
CA PHE A 1179 -59.45 -9.85 -39.98
C PHE A 1179 -59.75 -10.63 -38.70
N PHE A 1180 -60.89 -11.32 -38.73
CA PHE A 1180 -61.30 -12.31 -37.76
C PHE A 1180 -60.98 -13.70 -38.31
N THR A 1181 -60.54 -14.58 -37.42
CA THR A 1181 -60.27 -16.00 -37.72
C THR A 1181 -61.55 -16.84 -37.97
N HIS A 1182 -62.71 -16.26 -37.65
CA HIS A 1182 -64.04 -16.79 -37.93
C HIS A 1182 -64.98 -15.63 -38.32
N ASN A 1183 -66.16 -15.94 -38.85
CA ASN A 1183 -67.16 -14.92 -39.13
C ASN A 1183 -67.75 -14.37 -37.81
N PRO A 1184 -67.69 -13.05 -37.55
CA PRO A 1184 -68.20 -12.47 -36.31
C PRO A 1184 -69.74 -12.41 -36.24
N ARG A 1185 -70.45 -12.63 -37.36
CA ARG A 1185 -71.92 -12.52 -37.45
C ARG A 1185 -72.66 -13.83 -37.12
N TRP A 1186 -72.02 -14.99 -37.25
CA TRP A 1186 -72.62 -16.28 -36.92
C TRP A 1186 -71.55 -17.29 -36.49
N SER A 1187 -71.94 -18.20 -35.59
CA SER A 1187 -71.07 -19.30 -35.16
C SER A 1187 -70.79 -20.26 -36.31
N GLY A 1188 -69.52 -20.46 -36.65
CA GLY A 1188 -69.07 -21.47 -37.61
C GLY A 1188 -67.87 -22.25 -37.08
N ASP A 1189 -67.84 -23.55 -37.36
CA ASP A 1189 -66.83 -24.47 -36.83
C ASP A 1189 -65.50 -24.49 -37.61
N SER A 1190 -65.45 -23.80 -38.76
CA SER A 1190 -64.28 -23.79 -39.66
C SER A 1190 -63.57 -22.44 -39.67
N LEU A 1191 -62.24 -22.45 -39.51
CA LEU A 1191 -61.38 -21.28 -39.69
C LEU A 1191 -61.59 -20.66 -41.08
N ARG A 1192 -62.09 -19.43 -41.12
CA ARG A 1192 -62.25 -18.63 -42.35
C ARG A 1192 -61.90 -17.19 -42.03
N LEU A 1193 -60.93 -16.65 -42.77
CA LEU A 1193 -60.53 -15.26 -42.60
C LEU A 1193 -61.65 -14.35 -43.13
N TRP A 1194 -62.15 -13.49 -42.24
CA TRP A 1194 -63.25 -12.57 -42.53
C TRP A 1194 -62.88 -11.18 -42.05
N GLY A 1195 -63.00 -10.16 -42.90
CA GLY A 1195 -62.70 -8.79 -42.49
C GLY A 1195 -62.44 -7.85 -43.65
N ASP A 1196 -61.76 -6.75 -43.36
CA ASP A 1196 -61.61 -5.63 -44.26
C ASP A 1196 -60.14 -5.22 -44.39
N PHE A 1197 -59.69 -4.95 -45.62
CA PHE A 1197 -58.38 -4.37 -45.88
C PHE A 1197 -58.46 -3.21 -46.88
N THR A 1198 -57.39 -2.43 -46.96
CA THR A 1198 -57.26 -1.32 -47.91
C THR A 1198 -55.83 -1.26 -48.44
N ILE A 1199 -55.69 -0.77 -49.67
CA ILE A 1199 -54.41 -0.62 -50.37
C ILE A 1199 -53.97 0.84 -50.28
N GLY A 1200 -52.69 1.09 -49.99
CA GLY A 1200 -52.11 2.43 -49.99
C GLY A 1200 -52.64 3.35 -48.87
N ASN A 1201 -53.09 2.80 -47.75
CA ASN A 1201 -53.62 3.55 -46.60
C ASN A 1201 -53.07 2.98 -45.27
N GLN A 1202 -53.25 3.71 -44.17
CA GLN A 1202 -52.86 3.27 -42.82
C GLN A 1202 -54.07 2.69 -42.07
N GLY A 1203 -53.82 1.94 -40.99
CA GLY A 1203 -54.86 1.20 -40.26
C GLY A 1203 -56.00 2.09 -39.74
N GLU A 1204 -55.71 3.34 -39.39
CA GLU A 1204 -56.73 4.32 -38.98
C GLU A 1204 -57.79 4.55 -40.07
N ASP A 1205 -57.41 4.49 -41.35
CA ASP A 1205 -58.36 4.69 -42.45
C ASP A 1205 -59.39 3.53 -42.49
N VAL A 1206 -59.01 2.30 -42.12
CA VAL A 1206 -59.92 1.14 -42.04
C VAL A 1206 -60.92 1.30 -40.89
N VAL A 1207 -60.45 1.75 -39.72
CA VAL A 1207 -61.28 1.87 -38.51
C VAL A 1207 -62.22 3.08 -38.58
N SER A 1208 -61.77 4.18 -39.17
CA SER A 1208 -62.56 5.42 -39.27
C SER A 1208 -63.72 5.35 -40.26
N GLY A 1209 -63.76 4.34 -41.14
CA GLY A 1209 -64.81 4.19 -42.17
C GLY A 1209 -64.79 5.27 -43.24
N LEU A 1210 -63.72 6.07 -43.32
CA LEU A 1210 -63.58 7.20 -44.26
C LEU A 1210 -63.09 6.77 -45.65
N VAL A 1211 -62.67 5.51 -45.80
CA VAL A 1211 -62.26 4.91 -47.08
C VAL A 1211 -63.08 3.67 -47.37
N THR A 1212 -63.31 3.40 -48.65
CA THR A 1212 -63.93 2.15 -49.10
C THR A 1212 -62.98 0.99 -48.84
N THR A 1213 -63.43 0.00 -48.06
CA THR A 1213 -62.65 -1.20 -47.71
C THR A 1213 -62.94 -2.36 -48.67
N LEU A 1214 -61.96 -3.24 -48.80
CA LEU A 1214 -61.98 -4.42 -49.66
C LEU A 1214 -62.07 -5.69 -48.78
N PRO A 1215 -62.79 -6.74 -49.23
CA PRO A 1215 -62.96 -7.96 -48.45
C PRO A 1215 -61.70 -8.83 -48.42
N ILE A 1216 -61.44 -9.50 -47.29
CA ILE A 1216 -60.25 -10.36 -47.12
C ILE A 1216 -60.31 -11.62 -48.01
N SER A 1217 -61.48 -12.26 -48.13
CA SER A 1217 -61.65 -13.50 -48.90
C SER A 1217 -62.70 -13.39 -50.00
N ILE A 1218 -62.57 -14.23 -51.04
CA ILE A 1218 -63.56 -14.35 -52.13
C ILE A 1218 -64.90 -14.84 -51.56
N SER A 1219 -64.85 -15.71 -50.55
CA SER A 1219 -66.06 -16.19 -49.88
C SER A 1219 -66.85 -15.08 -49.22
N GLN A 1220 -66.16 -14.14 -48.56
CA GLN A 1220 -66.78 -12.98 -47.94
C GLN A 1220 -67.39 -12.05 -49.00
N GLN A 1221 -66.65 -11.74 -50.06
CA GLN A 1221 -67.12 -10.93 -51.18
C GLN A 1221 -68.44 -11.45 -51.75
N ASN A 1222 -68.53 -12.76 -52.03
CA ASN A 1222 -69.72 -13.40 -52.58
C ASN A 1222 -70.91 -13.37 -51.60
N ILE A 1223 -70.66 -13.64 -50.31
CA ILE A 1223 -71.71 -13.66 -49.28
C ILE A 1223 -72.26 -12.26 -49.00
N GLU A 1224 -71.38 -11.26 -48.94
CA GLU A 1224 -71.76 -9.87 -48.69
C GLU A 1224 -72.21 -9.12 -49.96
N MET A 1225 -72.17 -9.78 -51.12
CA MET A 1225 -72.47 -9.18 -52.43
C MET A 1225 -71.72 -7.86 -52.66
N ARG A 1226 -70.43 -7.81 -52.27
CA ARG A 1226 -69.62 -6.59 -52.44
C ARG A 1226 -69.28 -6.37 -53.90
N ASP A 1227 -69.63 -5.21 -54.42
CA ASP A 1227 -69.34 -4.77 -55.79
C ASP A 1227 -67.86 -4.34 -55.94
N THR A 1228 -66.97 -5.33 -56.00
CA THR A 1228 -65.53 -5.16 -56.22
C THR A 1228 -64.94 -6.45 -56.77
N ASP A 1229 -64.01 -6.38 -57.72
CA ASP A 1229 -63.25 -7.55 -58.19
C ASP A 1229 -62.02 -7.86 -57.34
N THR A 1230 -61.76 -7.05 -56.30
CA THR A 1230 -60.52 -7.07 -55.53
C THR A 1230 -60.71 -7.64 -54.13
N THR A 1231 -60.00 -8.73 -53.83
CA THR A 1231 -59.92 -9.34 -52.49
C THR A 1231 -58.46 -9.58 -52.10
N LEU A 1232 -58.16 -9.70 -50.80
CA LEU A 1232 -56.78 -9.99 -50.36
C LEU A 1232 -56.33 -11.37 -50.88
N GLU A 1233 -57.24 -12.35 -50.85
CA GLU A 1233 -57.03 -13.70 -51.38
C GLU A 1233 -56.69 -13.73 -52.89
N SER A 1234 -57.27 -12.84 -53.70
CA SER A 1234 -57.02 -12.79 -55.15
C SER A 1234 -55.84 -11.90 -55.53
N HIS A 1235 -55.73 -10.72 -54.94
CA HIS A 1235 -54.73 -9.71 -55.34
C HIS A 1235 -53.40 -9.85 -54.59
N PHE A 1236 -53.41 -10.39 -53.37
CA PHE A 1236 -52.21 -10.63 -52.55
C PHE A 1236 -52.21 -12.07 -51.97
N PRO A 1237 -52.22 -13.11 -52.82
CA PRO A 1237 -52.39 -14.49 -52.39
C PRO A 1237 -51.29 -14.97 -51.44
N ALA A 1238 -50.06 -14.48 -51.60
CA ALA A 1238 -48.95 -14.81 -50.70
C ALA A 1238 -49.21 -14.32 -49.27
N ILE A 1239 -49.69 -13.07 -49.13
CA ILE A 1239 -50.02 -12.47 -47.84
C ILE A 1239 -51.22 -13.19 -47.21
N TYR A 1240 -52.29 -13.41 -47.98
CA TYR A 1240 -53.46 -14.12 -47.49
C TYR A 1240 -53.13 -15.55 -47.00
N ASN A 1241 -52.32 -16.30 -47.75
CA ASN A 1241 -51.90 -17.64 -47.36
C ASN A 1241 -51.03 -17.63 -46.10
N ALA A 1242 -50.15 -16.64 -45.92
CA ALA A 1242 -49.38 -16.47 -44.70
C ALA A 1242 -50.29 -16.20 -43.49
N LEU A 1243 -51.22 -15.25 -43.60
CA LEU A 1243 -52.20 -14.94 -42.56
C LEU A 1243 -53.05 -16.17 -42.19
N LYS A 1244 -53.50 -16.94 -43.19
CA LYS A 1244 -54.27 -18.16 -42.98
C LYS A 1244 -53.45 -19.24 -42.27
N GLY A 1245 -52.18 -19.39 -42.63
CA GLY A 1245 -51.24 -20.28 -41.96
C GLY A 1245 -51.04 -19.91 -40.48
N TRP A 1246 -50.81 -18.63 -40.19
CA TRP A 1246 -50.66 -18.13 -38.82
C TRP A 1246 -51.94 -18.29 -38.00
N ALA A 1247 -53.09 -17.94 -38.56
CA ALA A 1247 -54.39 -18.12 -37.92
C ALA A 1247 -54.67 -19.60 -37.60
N ASN A 1248 -54.32 -20.51 -38.51
CA ASN A 1248 -54.44 -21.95 -38.28
C ASN A 1248 -53.53 -22.42 -37.13
N ASP A 1249 -52.28 -21.98 -37.09
CA ASP A 1249 -51.34 -22.30 -36.02
C ASP A 1249 -51.84 -21.81 -34.65
N LEU A 1250 -52.28 -20.55 -34.56
CA LEU A 1250 -52.77 -19.95 -33.32
C LEU A 1250 -54.01 -20.68 -32.78
N ILE A 1251 -55.01 -20.93 -33.62
CA ILE A 1251 -56.27 -21.54 -33.19
C ILE A 1251 -56.10 -23.04 -32.92
N TYR A 1252 -55.64 -23.80 -33.92
CA TYR A 1252 -55.68 -25.27 -33.83
C TYR A 1252 -54.47 -25.89 -33.14
N LYS A 1253 -53.29 -25.26 -33.19
CA LYS A 1253 -52.07 -25.81 -32.55
C LYS A 1253 -51.74 -25.14 -31.21
N LYS A 1254 -51.99 -23.84 -31.08
CA LYS A 1254 -51.72 -23.09 -29.84
C LYS A 1254 -52.95 -22.93 -28.93
N GLY A 1255 -54.12 -23.37 -29.38
CA GLY A 1255 -55.35 -23.41 -28.58
C GLY A 1255 -55.95 -22.04 -28.27
N TRP A 1256 -55.72 -21.04 -29.11
CA TRP A 1256 -56.33 -19.72 -28.93
C TRP A 1256 -57.82 -19.78 -29.28
N SER A 1257 -58.64 -19.00 -28.57
CA SER A 1257 -60.02 -18.72 -29.00
C SER A 1257 -60.01 -18.00 -30.35
N PRO A 1258 -61.15 -17.90 -31.07
CA PRO A 1258 -61.20 -17.09 -32.27
C PRO A 1258 -60.69 -15.67 -32.01
N GLN A 1259 -59.76 -15.23 -32.85
CA GLN A 1259 -59.06 -13.95 -32.74
C GLN A 1259 -59.54 -12.92 -33.75
N GLU A 1260 -59.41 -11.66 -33.36
CA GLU A 1260 -59.36 -10.46 -34.19
C GLU A 1260 -57.88 -10.05 -34.33
N MET A 1261 -57.42 -9.80 -35.55
CA MET A 1261 -56.03 -9.49 -35.84
C MET A 1261 -55.91 -8.30 -36.78
N GLU A 1262 -55.06 -7.34 -36.42
CA GLU A 1262 -54.62 -6.25 -37.27
C GLU A 1262 -53.33 -6.65 -38.00
N PHE A 1263 -53.23 -6.31 -39.28
CA PHE A 1263 -52.03 -6.55 -40.07
C PHE A 1263 -51.72 -5.39 -41.02
N THR A 1264 -50.45 -5.25 -41.36
CA THR A 1264 -49.94 -4.31 -42.36
C THR A 1264 -48.89 -5.04 -43.19
N PHE A 1265 -48.90 -4.80 -44.49
CA PHE A 1265 -47.87 -5.27 -45.41
C PHE A 1265 -47.28 -4.08 -46.17
N GLU A 1266 -45.96 -4.09 -46.30
CA GLU A 1266 -45.16 -3.05 -46.96
C GLU A 1266 -44.47 -3.70 -48.16
N GLY A 1267 -44.54 -3.06 -49.34
CA GLY A 1267 -44.10 -3.63 -50.61
C GLY A 1267 -43.77 -2.62 -51.68
#